data_AF-A0A2D7NIS0-F1
#
_entry.id   AF-A0A2D7NIS0-F1
#
_cell.length_a   1.000
_cell.length_b   1.000
_cell.length_c   1.000
_cell.angle_alpha   90.00
_cell.angle_beta   90.00
_cell.angle_gamma   90.00
#
_symmetry.space_group_name_H-M   'P 1'
#
loop_
_entity.id
_entity.type
_entity.pdbx_description
1 polymer ?
#
loop_
_entity_poly.entity_id
_entity_poly.type
_entity_poly.pdbx_seq_one_letter_code
_entity_poly.pdbx_strand_id
1 'polypeptide(L)'
;MTKIISIRAMLCLFLALTFSQIAANGGGGGGTDCDAATGADVIVGDLYDVTDYGSVGDRSAFAVGTYSCNIGTEPLEWISSNNLHPVISQNLYQIKDGSIKQLGQSWLKHGFFALQNNLCCPTCDSGSSSYLGVGCADPYSAGLNGSQTGLGPKFEVNPHTGVYPYPATDLNNTGNSIYKRLQARHSDLAQGGQFVVEGQYIAQDDAASGNQNNNSSWRPVGISGSGTNWSMSLQGSTQREDPAIRAWKYYDDSVELVDHQLQQDGLVIVGSKVIENSTGSWTYEYAIQNLNSERAIRSFTVPITPGANVNNLGFHDVDYHSGEPFDTADWSAQVTSNSVQWTTDTYASNPDANALRWGTLYNFSFTTDASPDNGSVLLGLFKPGPGPDVESVLIQTPGGTIGFIDCNGNGTSDFDDISSGGSSDCNANSVPDECEGVEDGLLPLEPVASGLSFPTHLSSLPGDAGRLYLTELGGLIRYEDPSSGASGVFLDITDRVSVGSHRGLLSMAFDPEFGSTNNHFFVSYTDSSGDSVISRFTASNLSYTNPGSEFTLLSVAQDAAINNGGGLAFGPDGKLYVGIGDGGISGDANRRSQDPQNLQGKILRLDPDNAPSFIPTDNPFVGNPAVRDEIWALGVRNPWRFSFDGNTGDLWISDPQAQSDDEVNVEMAGSGGGANYGWNCFEGDASYDSSGCGNSAQYVFPTFRHTLSAGNCSIIGGHVYRGCSIPLLSGRFVYADYCSGRVYSYNPADGSIEDHTEDLGWESALGSILSIGRDTDGELYLVSDSGGIHRVIPEVIGPVCGNGIVEEGESCDDGNELPGDGCFQCAEETGSDLCETAYEVVLGDNLFNTSSASAELADPSDELCQGTYLDWQGSRDVWFTFNPTLSGALSLSTCDGGSYDTSLALYQGDSCSQLVLVACNGDGSGESGCQAYYSRISNFSVDAGESYWIRLGGYNGEAGAGTLSVSYASRGIDCNKNGIEDALDLAEALSFDCNANLIPDECDIQSGVSVDCAGGPIGDIAAGAMLLSANCAGCHNVDGSGGKTWPGPSIRNKTRTMIASMVYSPTDHPGGSFDQFTQDDLADLEAYLADGGSGARPDGIPDSCQSSPDCNENGISDACELGSGAQVDQNWNGIPDACESNNCPADLDGNAVVDGMDLSIVLASWSTDGDGDINGDGTTDGIDLAQILGTWGVCAP
;
A
#
# COMPACT_ATOMS: atom_id res chain seq x y z
N MET A 1 -39.28 15.30 42.11
CA MET A 1 -38.92 14.93 40.73
C MET A 1 -37.59 15.58 40.39
N THR A 2 -36.52 15.11 41.04
CA THR A 2 -35.18 15.74 41.01
C THR A 2 -34.12 14.69 41.35
N LYS A 3 -34.35 13.44 40.90
CA LYS A 3 -33.55 12.24 41.20
C LYS A 3 -33.76 11.13 40.13
N ILE A 4 -33.70 11.47 38.84
CA ILE A 4 -33.61 10.47 37.73
C ILE A 4 -32.64 10.92 36.61
N ILE A 5 -32.26 12.20 36.54
CA ILE A 5 -31.38 12.73 35.47
C ILE A 5 -29.87 12.49 35.74
N SER A 6 -29.46 12.14 36.97
CA SER A 6 -28.04 11.90 37.29
C SER A 6 -27.54 10.45 37.13
N ILE A 7 -28.31 9.56 36.49
CA ILE A 7 -27.89 8.15 36.29
C ILE A 7 -27.45 7.86 34.84
N ARG A 8 -27.84 8.68 33.85
CA ARG A 8 -27.32 8.53 32.46
C ARG A 8 -25.92 9.11 32.26
N ALA A 9 -25.51 10.11 33.05
CA ALA A 9 -24.15 10.65 33.00
C ALA A 9 -23.10 9.75 33.72
N MET A 10 -23.56 8.75 34.50
CA MET A 10 -22.66 7.84 35.25
C MET A 10 -22.50 6.46 34.60
N LEU A 11 -23.32 6.12 33.59
CA LEU A 11 -23.23 4.85 32.87
C LEU A 11 -22.37 4.94 31.60
N CYS A 12 -22.22 6.13 30.99
CA CYS A 12 -21.23 6.35 29.93
C CYS A 12 -19.81 6.60 30.46
N LEU A 13 -19.65 6.90 31.75
CA LEU A 13 -18.33 7.10 32.38
C LEU A 13 -17.67 5.79 32.86
N PHE A 14 -18.34 4.64 32.73
CA PHE A 14 -17.79 3.33 33.14
C PHE A 14 -17.45 2.39 31.97
N LEU A 15 -17.85 2.72 30.73
CA LEU A 15 -17.40 1.99 29.53
C LEU A 15 -16.22 2.66 28.81
N ALA A 16 -15.88 3.91 29.15
CA ALA A 16 -14.69 4.60 28.63
C ALA A 16 -13.44 4.45 29.53
N LEU A 17 -13.45 3.53 30.50
CA LEU A 17 -12.38 3.34 31.48
C LEU A 17 -11.67 1.97 31.39
N THR A 18 -11.85 1.21 30.31
CA THR A 18 -11.13 -0.06 30.09
C THR A 18 -10.30 -0.12 28.81
N PHE A 19 -10.13 1.00 28.08
CA PHE A 19 -9.23 1.07 26.91
C PHE A 19 -8.27 2.26 26.97
N SER A 20 -7.78 2.61 28.17
CA SER A 20 -6.68 3.58 28.34
C SER A 20 -5.74 3.24 29.50
N GLN A 21 -5.60 1.95 29.84
CA GLN A 21 -4.66 1.47 30.85
C GLN A 21 -3.55 0.55 30.30
N ILE A 22 -3.03 0.85 29.11
CA ILE A 22 -1.68 0.37 28.71
C ILE A 22 -0.67 1.53 28.50
N ALA A 23 -1.09 2.80 28.61
CA ALA A 23 -0.17 3.93 28.55
C ALA A 23 -0.41 4.96 29.68
N ALA A 24 -0.47 4.50 30.93
CA ALA A 24 -0.51 5.39 32.09
C ALA A 24 -0.08 4.67 33.37
N ASN A 25 1.18 4.23 33.40
CA ASN A 25 1.88 3.95 34.66
C ASN A 25 3.26 4.62 34.67
N GLY A 26 3.31 5.90 34.30
CA GLY A 26 4.45 6.79 34.56
C GLY A 26 4.51 7.21 36.04
N GLY A 27 4.53 6.23 36.94
CA GLY A 27 4.79 6.43 38.35
C GLY A 27 6.28 6.23 38.60
N GLY A 28 7.00 7.32 38.88
CA GLY A 28 8.43 7.30 39.17
C GLY A 28 8.82 6.19 40.17
N GLY A 29 9.51 5.19 39.66
CA GLY A 29 10.17 4.15 40.42
C GLY A 29 11.55 3.94 39.81
N GLY A 30 12.61 4.28 40.54
CA GLY A 30 13.95 3.84 40.19
C GLY A 30 13.99 2.31 40.22
N GLY A 31 13.91 1.69 39.05
CA GLY A 31 13.87 0.24 38.85
C GLY A 31 15.00 -0.21 37.93
N THR A 32 15.58 -1.34 38.26
CA THR A 32 16.71 -2.01 37.61
C THR A 32 16.27 -2.88 36.42
N ASP A 33 15.21 -2.50 35.69
CA ASP A 33 14.68 -3.33 34.61
C ASP A 33 15.60 -3.22 33.38
N CYS A 34 16.02 -4.39 32.91
CA CYS A 34 16.76 -4.61 31.67
C CYS A 34 16.07 -5.68 30.83
N ASP A 35 14.74 -5.69 30.88
CA ASP A 35 13.89 -6.55 30.08
C ASP A 35 12.86 -5.63 29.41
N ALA A 36 12.88 -5.50 28.08
CA ALA A 36 11.70 -5.02 27.33
C ALA A 36 11.78 -5.14 25.80
N ALA A 37 12.92 -4.90 25.17
CA ALA A 37 12.97 -4.66 23.71
C ALA A 37 13.65 -5.79 22.93
N THR A 38 13.01 -6.26 21.86
CA THR A 38 13.60 -7.23 20.93
C THR A 38 14.70 -6.55 20.10
N GLY A 39 15.81 -7.26 19.89
CA GLY A 39 16.96 -6.75 19.11
C GLY A 39 17.95 -5.97 19.98
N ALA A 40 18.77 -5.12 19.34
CA ALA A 40 19.71 -4.28 20.06
C ALA A 40 19.00 -3.02 20.58
N ASP A 41 19.29 -2.58 21.81
CA ASP A 41 18.64 -1.41 22.43
C ASP A 41 19.64 -0.65 23.30
N VAL A 42 20.04 0.55 22.87
CA VAL A 42 21.02 1.39 23.56
C VAL A 42 20.41 2.62 24.22
N ILE A 43 20.42 2.60 25.55
CA ILE A 43 19.91 3.72 26.35
C ILE A 43 21.03 4.47 27.08
N VAL A 44 20.73 5.68 27.54
CA VAL A 44 21.53 6.38 28.55
C VAL A 44 21.10 5.92 29.95
N GLY A 45 21.82 4.99 30.57
CA GLY A 45 21.43 4.48 31.90
C GLY A 45 21.77 5.39 33.07
N ASP A 46 22.83 6.21 32.98
CA ASP A 46 23.12 7.23 33.99
C ASP A 46 23.96 8.37 33.40
N LEU A 47 23.68 9.59 33.86
CA LEU A 47 24.49 10.79 33.67
C LEU A 47 25.30 11.04 34.94
N TYR A 48 26.52 10.51 35.04
CA TYR A 48 27.13 10.16 36.33
C TYR A 48 28.31 11.06 36.79
N ASP A 49 28.95 11.81 35.89
CA ASP A 49 29.96 12.82 36.24
C ASP A 49 29.89 14.06 35.33
N VAL A 50 30.62 15.12 35.68
CA VAL A 50 30.66 16.40 34.92
C VAL A 50 32.08 16.95 34.84
N THR A 51 32.37 17.71 33.78
CA THR A 51 33.64 18.43 33.61
C THR A 51 33.40 19.84 33.06
N ASP A 52 33.99 20.85 33.70
CA ASP A 52 33.97 22.24 33.25
C ASP A 52 35.22 22.55 32.40
N TYR A 53 35.05 23.17 31.23
CA TYR A 53 36.16 23.50 30.31
C TYR A 53 36.48 25.01 30.22
N GLY A 54 35.91 25.79 31.14
CA GLY A 54 36.09 27.23 31.21
C GLY A 54 35.25 27.99 30.18
N SER A 55 35.69 29.20 29.85
CA SER A 55 34.93 30.13 29.00
C SER A 55 35.76 30.70 27.86
N VAL A 56 35.12 30.96 26.73
CA VAL A 56 35.65 31.78 25.63
C VAL A 56 34.56 32.76 25.23
N GLY A 57 34.86 34.06 25.26
CA GLY A 57 33.86 35.10 25.04
C GLY A 57 32.77 35.08 26.11
N ASP A 58 31.51 35.10 25.65
CA ASP A 58 30.29 35.07 26.47
C ASP A 58 29.76 33.64 26.70
N ARG A 59 30.54 32.60 26.38
CA ARG A 59 30.12 31.19 26.53
C ARG A 59 31.00 30.42 27.50
N SER A 60 30.40 29.45 28.18
CA SER A 60 31.09 28.42 28.95
C SER A 60 30.81 27.05 28.36
N ALA A 61 31.76 26.12 28.47
CA ALA A 61 31.56 24.74 28.06
C ALA A 61 31.63 23.75 29.22
N PHE A 62 30.81 22.71 29.07
CA PHE A 62 30.67 21.60 29.98
C PHE A 62 30.76 20.27 29.21
N ALA A 63 30.83 19.16 29.93
CA ALA A 63 30.52 17.83 29.45
C ALA A 63 30.01 16.99 30.62
N VAL A 64 29.24 15.96 30.30
CA VAL A 64 28.60 15.04 31.23
C VAL A 64 29.01 13.61 30.85
N GLY A 65 29.34 12.77 31.82
CA GLY A 65 29.62 11.37 31.58
C GLY A 65 28.35 10.55 31.45
N THR A 66 28.39 9.53 30.60
CA THR A 66 27.25 8.68 30.26
C THR A 66 27.57 7.22 30.52
N TYR A 67 26.61 6.44 30.99
CA TYR A 67 26.60 5.00 30.81
C TYR A 67 25.74 4.69 29.59
N SER A 68 26.34 4.14 28.53
CA SER A 68 25.56 3.40 27.54
C SER A 68 25.18 2.07 28.14
N CYS A 69 23.95 1.64 27.96
CA CYS A 69 23.51 0.32 28.42
C CYS A 69 22.81 -0.35 27.26
N ASN A 70 23.22 -1.59 26.96
CA ASN A 70 22.44 -2.43 26.08
C ASN A 70 21.38 -3.15 26.92
N ILE A 71 20.11 -2.75 26.82
CA ILE A 71 18.99 -3.37 27.55
C ILE A 71 18.13 -4.27 26.67
N GLY A 72 18.55 -4.48 25.42
CA GLY A 72 17.85 -5.31 24.44
C GLY A 72 18.19 -6.79 24.58
N THR A 73 17.73 -7.60 23.64
CA THR A 73 17.98 -9.05 23.60
C THR A 73 19.20 -9.45 22.77
N GLU A 74 19.78 -8.54 21.98
CA GLU A 74 20.93 -8.82 21.11
C GLU A 74 22.13 -7.90 21.40
N PRO A 75 23.38 -8.33 21.13
CA PRO A 75 24.55 -7.47 21.27
C PRO A 75 24.52 -6.26 20.34
N LEU A 76 24.82 -5.07 20.87
CA LEU A 76 24.91 -3.82 20.11
C LEU A 76 26.30 -3.63 19.49
N GLU A 77 26.39 -3.17 18.26
CA GLU A 77 27.63 -2.94 17.52
C GLU A 77 28.44 -1.74 18.06
N TRP A 78 29.75 -1.94 18.16
CA TRP A 78 30.71 -0.95 18.70
C TRP A 78 32.02 -0.89 17.90
N ILE A 79 31.91 -1.03 16.58
CA ILE A 79 33.02 -1.21 15.66
C ILE A 79 33.64 0.15 15.31
N SER A 80 34.80 0.45 15.89
CA SER A 80 35.50 1.73 15.68
C SER A 80 36.07 1.96 14.27
N SER A 81 36.12 0.92 13.44
CA SER A 81 36.69 0.95 12.08
C SER A 81 35.69 1.24 10.96
N ASN A 82 34.41 1.44 11.29
CA ASN A 82 33.34 1.83 10.36
C ASN A 82 32.29 2.68 11.10
N ASN A 83 31.13 2.94 10.50
CA ASN A 83 30.00 3.67 11.11
C ASN A 83 29.10 2.81 12.01
N LEU A 84 29.43 1.54 12.26
CA LEU A 84 28.67 0.64 13.14
C LEU A 84 29.11 0.80 14.59
N HIS A 85 28.97 2.01 15.11
CA HIS A 85 29.14 2.33 16.52
C HIS A 85 28.28 3.53 16.91
N PRO A 86 27.82 3.62 18.16
CA PRO A 86 26.96 4.69 18.60
C PRO A 86 27.67 6.04 18.65
N VAL A 87 26.86 7.09 18.47
CA VAL A 87 27.24 8.48 18.69
C VAL A 87 26.42 9.08 19.83
N ILE A 88 27.04 9.98 20.60
CA ILE A 88 26.46 10.52 21.84
C ILE A 88 26.31 12.03 21.75
N SER A 89 25.08 12.53 21.86
CA SER A 89 24.80 13.96 22.00
C SER A 89 24.60 14.33 23.47
N GLN A 90 24.90 15.58 23.81
CA GLN A 90 24.60 16.16 25.13
C GLN A 90 23.96 17.53 24.98
N ASN A 91 22.92 17.81 25.75
CA ASN A 91 22.17 19.07 25.73
C ASN A 91 21.99 19.63 27.15
N LEU A 92 21.83 20.96 27.26
CA LEU A 92 21.54 21.66 28.52
C LEU A 92 20.24 22.45 28.37
N TYR A 93 19.34 22.28 29.33
CA TYR A 93 18.06 22.98 29.37
C TYR A 93 17.89 23.76 30.67
N GLN A 94 17.07 24.81 30.60
CA GLN A 94 16.61 25.59 31.75
C GLN A 94 15.09 25.61 31.78
N ILE A 95 14.54 25.33 32.95
CA ILE A 95 13.11 25.44 33.24
C ILE A 95 12.93 26.63 34.18
N LYS A 96 12.22 27.64 33.69
CA LYS A 96 12.01 28.90 34.40
C LYS A 96 10.75 29.59 33.91
N ASP A 97 10.03 30.22 34.85
CA ASP A 97 8.85 31.06 34.56
C ASP A 97 7.79 30.36 33.70
N GLY A 98 7.69 29.03 33.84
CA GLY A 98 6.72 28.22 33.12
C GLY A 98 7.13 27.74 31.74
N SER A 99 8.38 27.98 31.30
CA SER A 99 8.91 27.52 30.02
C SER A 99 10.13 26.61 30.23
N ILE A 100 10.34 25.66 29.33
CA ILE A 100 11.60 24.91 29.18
C ILE A 100 12.33 25.41 27.94
N LYS A 101 13.63 25.71 28.05
CA LYS A 101 14.44 26.22 26.93
C LYS A 101 15.75 25.46 26.83
N GLN A 102 16.13 25.05 25.62
CA GLN A 102 17.46 24.48 25.37
C GLN A 102 18.49 25.60 25.27
N LEU A 103 19.44 25.62 26.20
CA LEU A 103 20.46 26.68 26.29
C LEU A 103 21.75 26.33 25.56
N GLY A 104 21.95 25.04 25.25
CA GLY A 104 23.18 24.57 24.66
C GLY A 104 23.07 23.14 24.17
N GLN A 105 23.90 22.84 23.19
CA GLN A 105 24.10 21.52 22.61
C GLN A 105 25.60 21.24 22.44
N SER A 106 25.96 20.00 22.17
CA SER A 106 27.32 19.57 21.87
C SER A 106 27.39 18.87 20.52
N TRP A 107 28.61 18.78 19.97
CA TRP A 107 28.91 17.83 18.92
C TRP A 107 28.94 16.40 19.48
N LEU A 108 29.01 15.42 18.60
CA LEU A 108 28.75 14.03 18.94
C LEU A 108 30.00 13.25 19.34
N LYS A 109 29.98 12.62 20.51
CA LYS A 109 31.05 11.68 20.89
C LYS A 109 30.88 10.38 20.12
N HIS A 110 31.90 9.96 19.37
CA HIS A 110 31.93 8.64 18.74
C HIS A 110 32.41 7.56 19.72
N GLY A 111 31.66 6.46 19.80
CA GLY A 111 32.06 5.22 20.45
C GLY A 111 33.34 4.65 19.83
N PHE A 112 34.19 4.00 20.63
CA PHE A 112 35.44 3.44 20.12
C PHE A 112 35.84 2.09 20.74
N PHE A 113 35.28 1.75 21.90
CA PHE A 113 35.59 0.52 22.61
C PHE A 113 34.54 0.25 23.68
N ALA A 114 33.87 -0.90 23.65
CA ALA A 114 32.87 -1.28 24.64
C ALA A 114 33.49 -2.00 25.88
N LEU A 115 33.35 -1.42 27.09
CA LEU A 115 33.98 -1.93 28.32
C LEU A 115 33.26 -3.10 29.04
N GLN A 116 32.03 -3.47 28.65
CA GLN A 116 31.26 -4.61 29.19
C GLN A 116 31.02 -4.59 30.72
N ASN A 117 30.71 -3.44 31.31
CA ASN A 117 30.48 -3.34 32.75
C ASN A 117 29.03 -3.68 33.13
N ASN A 118 28.82 -4.21 34.34
CA ASN A 118 27.49 -4.50 34.89
C ASN A 118 26.95 -3.31 35.71
N LEU A 119 26.80 -2.13 35.08
CA LEU A 119 26.42 -0.89 35.78
C LEU A 119 24.93 -0.56 35.70
N CYS A 120 24.25 -1.00 34.64
CA CYS A 120 22.85 -0.67 34.40
C CYS A 120 21.93 -1.84 34.77
N CYS A 121 22.39 -3.07 34.53
CA CYS A 121 21.63 -4.28 34.73
C CYS A 121 22.19 -5.13 35.88
N PRO A 122 21.38 -6.04 36.45
CA PRO A 122 21.87 -7.01 37.43
C PRO A 122 22.88 -8.00 36.83
N THR A 123 22.77 -8.30 35.54
CA THR A 123 23.62 -9.22 34.79
C THR A 123 24.09 -8.58 33.48
N CYS A 124 25.31 -8.91 33.07
CA CYS A 124 25.92 -8.49 31.81
C CYS A 124 26.48 -9.74 31.14
N ASP A 125 25.92 -10.08 29.99
CA ASP A 125 26.44 -11.12 29.11
C ASP A 125 27.54 -10.51 28.23
N SER A 126 28.78 -10.66 28.67
CA SER A 126 29.90 -9.91 28.12
C SER A 126 30.15 -10.22 26.64
N GLY A 127 30.07 -9.20 25.80
CA GLY A 127 30.46 -9.24 24.39
C GLY A 127 31.97 -9.06 24.19
N SER A 128 32.34 -8.15 23.30
CA SER A 128 33.75 -7.85 23.00
C SER A 128 34.02 -6.35 22.98
N SER A 129 35.24 -5.92 22.67
CA SER A 129 35.52 -4.49 22.47
C SER A 129 34.71 -3.85 21.33
N SER A 130 34.21 -4.67 20.42
CA SER A 130 33.49 -4.27 19.20
C SER A 130 31.98 -4.54 19.28
N TYR A 131 31.49 -5.08 20.41
CA TYR A 131 30.08 -5.39 20.62
C TYR A 131 29.74 -5.19 22.10
N LEU A 132 28.80 -4.30 22.44
CA LEU A 132 28.27 -4.17 23.79
C LEU A 132 27.24 -5.28 24.04
N GLY A 133 27.61 -6.23 24.89
CA GLY A 133 26.78 -7.39 25.17
C GLY A 133 25.50 -7.05 25.93
N VAL A 134 24.57 -8.00 25.93
CA VAL A 134 23.24 -7.83 26.55
C VAL A 134 23.35 -7.58 28.05
N GLY A 135 22.65 -6.56 28.54
CA GLY A 135 22.71 -6.09 29.92
C GLY A 135 24.03 -5.40 30.31
N CYS A 136 24.98 -5.26 29.38
CA CYS A 136 26.25 -4.63 29.65
C CYS A 136 26.21 -3.12 29.43
N ALA A 137 27.17 -2.44 30.04
CA ALA A 137 27.31 -1.00 30.00
C ALA A 137 28.73 -0.57 29.61
N ASP A 138 28.83 0.46 28.77
CA ASP A 138 30.09 1.14 28.47
C ASP A 138 30.09 2.58 29.03
N PRO A 139 30.82 2.84 30.15
CA PRO A 139 30.86 4.16 30.77
C PRO A 139 31.87 5.10 30.10
N TYR A 140 31.36 6.21 29.56
CA TYR A 140 32.18 7.34 29.10
C TYR A 140 32.19 8.44 30.17
N SER A 141 33.37 8.77 30.68
CA SER A 141 33.51 9.95 31.56
C SER A 141 33.24 11.26 30.80
N ALA A 142 32.83 12.30 31.52
CA ALA A 142 32.71 13.67 31.00
C ALA A 142 33.99 14.15 30.29
N GLY A 143 35.17 13.67 30.72
CA GLY A 143 36.43 13.92 30.04
C GLY A 143 36.50 13.33 28.63
N LEU A 144 36.00 12.11 28.46
CA LEU A 144 35.94 11.43 27.15
C LEU A 144 34.84 12.03 26.27
N ASN A 145 33.67 12.28 26.83
CA ASN A 145 32.53 12.92 26.14
C ASN A 145 32.83 14.37 25.75
N GLY A 146 33.72 15.05 26.47
CA GLY A 146 34.20 16.38 26.12
C GLY A 146 35.53 16.40 25.35
N SER A 147 36.04 15.25 24.89
CA SER A 147 37.33 15.20 24.19
C SER A 147 37.18 15.62 22.73
N GLN A 148 37.72 16.78 22.36
CA GLN A 148 37.59 17.36 21.01
C GLN A 148 38.01 16.41 19.88
N THR A 149 38.99 15.55 20.11
CA THR A 149 39.46 14.62 19.07
C THR A 149 38.46 13.51 18.75
N GLY A 150 37.46 13.27 19.61
CA GLY A 150 36.40 12.28 19.40
C GLY A 150 35.03 12.88 19.15
N LEU A 151 34.94 14.18 18.84
CA LEU A 151 33.68 14.89 18.60
C LEU A 151 33.45 15.13 17.10
N GLY A 152 32.45 14.45 16.55
CA GLY A 152 31.98 14.56 15.16
C GLY A 152 30.75 15.47 15.01
N PRO A 153 30.47 15.95 13.80
CA PRO A 153 29.36 16.86 13.53
C PRO A 153 28.00 16.18 13.72
N LYS A 154 27.04 16.94 14.27
CA LYS A 154 25.67 16.45 14.48
C LYS A 154 24.88 16.31 13.17
N PHE A 155 25.16 17.20 12.21
CA PHE A 155 24.42 17.31 10.95
C PHE A 155 24.70 16.20 9.91
N GLU A 156 25.69 15.34 10.15
CA GLU A 156 26.00 14.21 9.26
C GLU A 156 25.27 12.92 9.64
N VAL A 157 24.59 12.92 10.79
CA VAL A 157 23.89 11.76 11.32
C VAL A 157 22.43 11.85 10.95
N ASN A 158 21.93 10.83 10.26
CA ASN A 158 20.50 10.57 10.17
C ASN A 158 20.07 9.94 11.50
N PRO A 159 19.32 10.66 12.34
CA PRO A 159 18.97 10.23 13.69
C PRO A 159 17.89 9.14 13.72
N HIS A 160 17.10 9.00 12.66
CA HIS A 160 16.04 7.99 12.57
C HIS A 160 16.61 6.60 12.27
N THR A 161 17.63 6.54 11.40
CA THR A 161 18.28 5.29 10.99
C THR A 161 19.60 5.01 11.70
N GLY A 162 20.17 6.01 12.38
CA GLY A 162 21.49 5.95 12.98
C GLY A 162 22.67 5.98 12.00
N VAL A 163 22.41 6.14 10.69
CA VAL A 163 23.43 6.13 9.65
C VAL A 163 24.19 7.46 9.58
N TYR A 164 25.51 7.38 9.43
CA TYR A 164 26.38 8.54 9.18
C TYR A 164 27.62 8.13 8.35
N PRO A 165 28.29 9.10 7.67
CA PRO A 165 29.47 8.82 6.87
C PRO A 165 30.67 8.39 7.73
N TYR A 166 31.46 7.44 7.23
CA TYR A 166 32.70 7.03 7.88
C TYR A 166 33.95 7.26 7.00
N PRO A 167 35.03 7.85 7.54
CA PRO A 167 35.08 8.51 8.85
C PRO A 167 34.25 9.80 8.86
N ALA A 168 33.63 10.13 9.99
CA ALA A 168 32.90 11.38 10.17
C ALA A 168 33.82 12.58 9.89
N THR A 169 33.29 13.65 9.28
CA THR A 169 34.13 14.80 8.95
C THR A 169 34.57 15.53 10.21
N ASP A 170 35.70 16.24 10.11
CA ASP A 170 36.25 17.06 11.20
C ASP A 170 36.55 16.29 12.50
N LEU A 171 36.44 14.95 12.49
CA LEU A 171 36.86 14.07 13.57
C LEU A 171 38.38 14.21 13.77
N ASN A 172 38.83 14.23 15.02
CA ASN A 172 40.22 14.50 15.43
C ASN A 172 40.69 15.97 15.35
N ASN A 173 39.87 16.92 14.92
CA ASN A 173 40.25 18.33 14.94
C ASN A 173 39.98 19.00 16.30
N THR A 174 40.88 19.91 16.69
CA THR A 174 40.84 20.64 17.96
C THR A 174 40.86 22.15 17.75
N GLY A 175 40.26 22.89 18.66
CA GLY A 175 40.15 24.35 18.61
C GLY A 175 40.44 25.02 19.96
N ASN A 176 39.71 26.08 20.26
CA ASN A 176 39.79 26.74 21.58
C ASN A 176 39.26 25.81 22.69
N SER A 177 39.33 26.23 23.96
CA SER A 177 38.96 25.39 25.11
C SER A 177 37.48 25.02 25.19
N ILE A 178 36.57 25.62 24.43
CA ILE A 178 35.14 25.30 24.44
C ILE A 178 34.65 24.62 23.15
N TYR A 179 35.51 24.59 22.12
CA TYR A 179 35.20 24.05 20.79
C TYR A 179 34.58 22.64 20.86
N LYS A 180 33.48 22.45 20.11
CA LYS A 180 32.66 21.22 19.97
C LYS A 180 31.93 20.74 21.22
N ARG A 181 32.25 21.25 22.41
CA ARG A 181 31.66 20.83 23.68
C ARG A 181 30.27 21.43 23.88
N LEU A 182 29.57 20.98 24.93
CA LEU A 182 28.29 21.54 25.34
C LEU A 182 28.46 22.99 25.77
N GLN A 183 28.09 23.95 24.91
CA GLN A 183 28.29 25.37 25.14
C GLN A 183 26.99 26.08 25.50
N ALA A 184 27.02 26.96 26.51
CA ALA A 184 25.89 27.81 26.89
C ALA A 184 26.35 29.25 27.17
N ARG A 185 25.49 30.23 26.87
CA ARG A 185 25.80 31.66 27.09
C ARG A 185 25.72 32.04 28.56
N HIS A 186 26.62 32.94 28.98
CA HIS A 186 26.65 33.47 30.35
C HIS A 186 25.37 34.22 30.71
N SER A 187 24.71 34.85 29.72
CA SER A 187 23.42 35.53 29.92
C SER A 187 22.37 34.57 30.44
N ASP A 188 22.32 33.35 29.93
CA ASP A 188 21.24 32.39 30.22
C ASP A 188 21.53 31.63 31.52
N LEU A 189 22.80 31.28 31.75
CA LEU A 189 23.24 30.69 33.02
C LEU A 189 23.00 31.64 34.20
N ALA A 190 23.15 32.96 33.99
CA ALA A 190 22.94 33.96 35.04
C ALA A 190 21.47 34.19 35.42
N GLN A 191 20.51 33.70 34.62
CA GLN A 191 19.08 33.90 34.86
C GLN A 191 18.55 33.06 36.02
N GLY A 192 19.26 32.00 36.44
CA GLY A 192 18.80 31.03 37.43
C GLY A 192 17.63 30.17 36.91
N GLY A 193 17.07 29.29 37.74
CA GLY A 193 16.03 28.33 37.34
C GLY A 193 16.40 26.91 37.73
N GLN A 194 15.58 25.93 37.30
CA GLN A 194 15.98 24.53 37.34
C GLN A 194 16.76 24.23 36.06
N PHE A 195 17.89 23.54 36.18
CA PHE A 195 18.68 23.13 35.01
C PHE A 195 18.68 21.62 34.92
N VAL A 196 18.56 21.10 33.72
CA VAL A 196 18.70 19.67 33.44
C VAL A 196 19.67 19.48 32.28
N VAL A 197 20.45 18.41 32.34
CA VAL A 197 21.28 17.95 31.22
C VAL A 197 20.70 16.68 30.66
N GLU A 198 20.85 16.52 29.35
CA GLU A 198 20.40 15.35 28.60
C GLU A 198 21.60 14.70 27.95
N GLY A 199 21.59 13.37 27.88
CA GLY A 199 22.39 12.61 26.94
C GLY A 199 21.47 11.81 26.03
N GLN A 200 21.88 11.60 24.78
CA GLN A 200 21.16 10.75 23.84
C GLN A 200 22.15 9.92 23.02
N TYR A 201 21.87 8.62 22.87
CA TYR A 201 22.58 7.75 21.95
C TYR A 201 21.83 7.65 20.61
N ILE A 202 22.58 7.50 19.53
CA ILE A 202 22.08 7.14 18.21
C ILE A 202 22.94 5.99 17.71
N ALA A 203 22.31 4.86 17.34
CA ALA A 203 22.97 3.67 16.81
C ALA A 203 22.11 3.04 15.70
N GLN A 204 22.77 2.41 14.73
CA GLN A 204 22.09 1.92 13.52
C GLN A 204 21.32 0.61 13.74
N ASP A 205 21.90 -0.31 14.48
CA ASP A 205 21.32 -1.61 14.87
C ASP A 205 20.19 -1.46 15.90
N ASP A 206 20.31 -0.47 16.78
CA ASP A 206 19.23 -0.02 17.66
C ASP A 206 18.02 0.52 16.87
N ALA A 207 18.27 1.43 15.92
CA ALA A 207 17.23 1.97 15.03
C ALA A 207 16.61 0.90 14.13
N ALA A 208 17.42 -0.02 13.59
CA ALA A 208 16.95 -1.14 12.80
C ALA A 208 16.09 -2.12 13.62
N SER A 209 16.30 -2.16 14.94
CA SER A 209 15.48 -2.95 15.88
C SER A 209 14.21 -2.21 16.33
N GLY A 210 14.02 -0.95 15.92
CA GLY A 210 12.86 -0.14 16.28
C GLY A 210 12.92 0.51 17.67
N ASN A 211 14.11 0.55 18.29
CA ASN A 211 14.28 0.99 19.69
C ASN A 211 14.72 2.46 19.82
N GLN A 212 14.95 3.18 18.72
CA GLN A 212 15.55 4.53 18.69
C GLN A 212 14.85 5.64 19.50
N ASN A 213 13.63 5.40 19.99
CA ASN A 213 12.81 6.39 20.69
C ASN A 213 13.07 6.45 22.21
N ASN A 214 13.74 5.46 22.81
CA ASN A 214 14.05 5.43 24.26
C ASN A 214 15.51 5.84 24.58
N ASN A 215 16.30 6.25 23.59
CA ASN A 215 17.74 6.45 23.72
C ASN A 215 18.18 7.71 24.48
N SER A 216 17.25 8.52 24.98
CA SER A 216 17.53 9.78 25.67
C SER A 216 17.23 9.68 27.16
N SER A 217 18.04 10.34 27.99
CA SER A 217 17.82 10.44 29.43
C SER A 217 18.23 11.80 29.94
N TRP A 218 17.56 12.32 30.97
CA TRP A 218 17.88 13.60 31.58
C TRP A 218 18.20 13.51 33.07
N ARG A 219 18.99 14.47 33.58
CA ARG A 219 19.33 14.59 35.00
C ARG A 219 19.34 16.05 35.47
N PRO A 220 18.78 16.37 36.66
CA PRO A 220 18.94 17.69 37.27
C PRO A 220 20.41 18.06 37.48
N VAL A 221 20.75 19.33 37.25
CA VAL A 221 22.07 19.90 37.56
C VAL A 221 21.98 21.24 38.27
N GLY A 222 22.96 21.50 39.13
CA GLY A 222 23.19 22.81 39.70
C GLY A 222 24.22 23.56 38.87
N ILE A 223 23.82 24.72 38.33
CA ILE A 223 24.73 25.67 37.68
C ILE A 223 25.03 26.80 38.66
N SER A 224 26.32 27.07 38.90
CA SER A 224 26.73 28.20 39.73
C SER A 224 27.98 28.88 39.16
N GLY A 225 28.06 30.19 39.31
CA GLY A 225 29.16 30.96 38.74
C GLY A 225 28.84 32.42 38.50
N SER A 226 29.82 33.16 37.99
CA SER A 226 29.65 34.51 37.45
C SER A 226 30.84 34.90 36.57
N GLY A 227 30.63 35.85 35.66
CA GLY A 227 31.67 36.28 34.71
C GLY A 227 32.13 35.10 33.84
N THR A 228 33.43 34.81 33.84
CA THR A 228 34.04 33.70 33.07
C THR A 228 34.26 32.43 33.89
N ASN A 229 33.68 32.33 35.10
CA ASN A 229 33.86 31.18 35.98
C ASN A 229 32.50 30.57 36.29
N TRP A 230 32.15 29.54 35.53
CA TRP A 230 30.91 28.77 35.67
C TRP A 230 31.25 27.32 35.97
N SER A 231 30.41 26.69 36.78
CA SER A 231 30.56 25.29 37.21
C SER A 231 29.22 24.57 37.18
N MET A 232 29.26 23.32 36.73
CA MET A 232 28.14 22.40 36.76
C MET A 232 28.33 21.36 37.87
N SER A 233 27.23 20.95 38.50
CA SER A 233 27.21 19.89 39.51
C SER A 233 25.98 19.01 39.34
N LEU A 234 26.12 17.68 39.42
CA LEU A 234 24.98 16.77 39.33
C LEU A 234 24.06 16.89 40.54
N GLN A 235 22.76 16.80 40.31
CA GLN A 235 21.71 16.81 41.32
C GLN A 235 20.73 15.66 41.03
N GLY A 236 20.04 15.16 42.06
CA GLY A 236 19.06 14.09 41.89
C GLY A 236 19.61 12.81 41.26
N SER A 237 18.73 11.96 40.72
CA SER A 237 19.04 10.80 39.89
C SER A 237 18.72 11.08 38.42
N THR A 238 19.35 10.34 37.51
CA THR A 238 18.96 10.32 36.10
C THR A 238 17.55 9.76 35.95
N GLN A 239 16.72 10.41 35.14
CA GLN A 239 15.49 9.83 34.60
C GLN A 239 15.88 9.11 33.31
N ARG A 240 15.84 7.77 33.34
CA ARG A 240 16.26 6.91 32.24
C ARG A 240 15.17 6.85 31.18
N GLU A 241 15.57 6.75 29.90
CA GLU A 241 14.67 6.55 28.76
C GLU A 241 13.62 7.67 28.64
N ASP A 242 13.99 8.84 29.16
CA ASP A 242 13.13 9.99 29.29
C ASP A 242 13.83 11.21 28.65
N PRO A 243 13.28 11.79 27.56
CA PRO A 243 13.84 12.98 26.93
C PRO A 243 13.59 14.24 27.77
N ALA A 244 14.51 15.21 27.69
CA ALA A 244 14.54 16.34 28.60
C ALA A 244 13.32 17.27 28.54
N ILE A 245 12.53 17.28 27.46
CA ILE A 245 11.26 18.00 27.42
C ILE A 245 10.30 17.55 28.52
N ARG A 246 10.34 16.27 28.93
CA ARG A 246 9.49 15.75 30.01
C ARG A 246 9.87 16.28 31.38
N ALA A 247 11.09 16.79 31.56
CA ALA A 247 11.46 17.52 32.77
C ALA A 247 10.57 18.75 32.98
N TRP A 248 10.04 19.36 31.92
CA TRP A 248 9.11 20.48 32.02
C TRP A 248 7.85 20.09 32.79
N LYS A 249 7.24 18.95 32.41
CA LYS A 249 6.09 18.38 33.11
C LYS A 249 6.44 17.88 34.51
N TYR A 250 7.62 17.30 34.69
CA TYR A 250 8.09 16.86 36.01
C TYR A 250 8.16 18.01 37.03
N TYR A 251 8.59 19.21 36.61
CA TYR A 251 8.65 20.39 37.48
C TYR A 251 7.36 21.20 37.50
N ASP A 252 6.46 20.97 36.54
CA ASP A 252 5.19 21.67 36.39
C ASP A 252 4.09 20.77 35.80
N ASP A 253 3.28 20.18 36.69
CA ASP A 253 2.24 19.22 36.32
C ASP A 253 1.17 19.79 35.35
N SER A 254 1.09 21.13 35.22
CA SER A 254 0.15 21.80 34.30
C SER A 254 0.55 21.74 32.83
N VAL A 255 1.77 21.28 32.53
CA VAL A 255 2.28 21.10 31.18
C VAL A 255 1.61 19.88 30.53
N GLU A 256 1.13 20.05 29.31
CA GLU A 256 0.69 18.98 28.42
C GLU A 256 1.85 18.60 27.48
N LEU A 257 2.02 17.31 27.22
CA LEU A 257 3.03 16.77 26.30
C LEU A 257 2.37 15.72 25.42
N VAL A 258 2.67 15.77 24.13
CA VAL A 258 2.17 14.84 23.13
C VAL A 258 3.35 14.32 22.32
N ASP A 259 3.48 12.99 22.28
CA ASP A 259 4.44 12.28 21.46
C ASP A 259 3.82 12.10 20.08
N HIS A 260 4.50 12.59 19.03
CA HIS A 260 4.05 12.55 17.65
C HIS A 260 5.05 11.81 16.77
N GLN A 261 4.72 10.57 16.40
CA GLN A 261 5.55 9.74 15.52
C GLN A 261 5.30 10.12 14.06
N LEU A 262 6.33 10.56 13.35
CA LEU A 262 6.22 10.84 11.92
C LEU A 262 6.23 9.54 11.11
N GLN A 263 5.43 9.49 10.03
CA GLN A 263 5.33 8.30 9.20
C GLN A 263 6.68 7.97 8.54
N GLN A 264 7.19 6.76 8.80
CA GLN A 264 8.51 6.30 8.33
C GLN A 264 9.66 7.28 8.65
N ASP A 265 9.53 8.07 9.72
CA ASP A 265 10.58 8.95 10.23
C ASP A 265 10.53 8.97 11.78
N GLY A 266 11.28 9.85 12.43
CA GLY A 266 11.42 9.90 13.89
C GLY A 266 10.27 10.55 14.68
N LEU A 267 10.46 10.57 15.99
CA LEU A 267 9.60 11.13 17.01
C LEU A 267 9.86 12.64 17.23
N VAL A 268 8.77 13.39 17.27
CA VAL A 268 8.72 14.79 17.72
C VAL A 268 7.81 14.88 18.94
N ILE A 269 8.20 15.65 19.95
CA ILE A 269 7.40 15.83 21.17
C ILE A 269 6.96 17.28 21.25
N VAL A 270 5.65 17.50 21.26
CA VAL A 270 5.03 18.83 21.36
C VAL A 270 4.52 19.03 22.78
N GLY A 271 4.96 20.12 23.41
CA GLY A 271 4.52 20.53 24.73
C GLY A 271 3.80 21.85 24.72
N SER A 272 2.80 22.01 25.59
CA SER A 272 2.12 23.28 25.82
C SER A 272 1.92 23.58 27.31
N LYS A 273 1.87 24.87 27.60
CA LYS A 273 1.43 25.40 28.88
C LYS A 273 0.64 26.67 28.68
N VAL A 274 -0.50 26.77 29.38
CA VAL A 274 -1.32 27.98 29.36
C VAL A 274 -1.30 28.69 30.70
N ILE A 275 -0.99 29.99 30.67
CA ILE A 275 -0.85 30.85 31.85
C ILE A 275 -1.92 31.94 31.79
N GLU A 276 -2.87 31.93 32.73
CA GLU A 276 -3.82 33.03 32.87
C GLU A 276 -3.13 34.24 33.53
N ASN A 277 -2.95 35.32 32.78
CA ASN A 277 -2.29 36.55 33.26
C ASN A 277 -3.25 37.41 34.09
N SER A 278 -4.51 37.47 33.64
CA SER A 278 -5.63 38.17 34.24
C SER A 278 -6.92 37.69 33.59
N THR A 279 -8.09 37.99 34.16
CA THR A 279 -9.38 37.62 33.57
C THR A 279 -9.49 38.11 32.12
N GLY A 280 -9.58 37.18 31.17
CA GLY A 280 -9.66 37.49 29.74
C GLY A 280 -8.31 37.67 29.04
N SER A 281 -7.19 37.20 29.61
CA SER A 281 -5.89 37.22 28.97
C SER A 281 -5.04 36.01 29.38
N TRP A 282 -4.58 35.26 28.38
CA TRP A 282 -3.81 34.03 28.53
C TRP A 282 -2.52 34.10 27.71
N THR A 283 -1.44 33.59 28.28
CA THR A 283 -0.18 33.33 27.55
C THR A 283 -0.12 31.84 27.23
N TYR A 284 0.07 31.51 25.95
CA TYR A 284 0.35 30.16 25.48
C TYR A 284 1.85 30.06 25.27
N GLU A 285 2.46 29.07 25.91
CA GLU A 285 3.86 28.70 25.76
C GLU A 285 3.90 27.30 25.16
N TYR A 286 4.58 27.14 24.03
CA TYR A 286 4.82 25.85 23.39
C TYR A 286 6.32 25.55 23.37
N ALA A 287 6.66 24.27 23.45
CA ALA A 287 8.00 23.76 23.25
C ALA A 287 7.92 22.54 22.34
N ILE A 288 8.76 22.45 21.32
CA ILE A 288 8.79 21.31 20.41
C ILE A 288 10.20 20.75 20.43
N GLN A 289 10.37 19.50 20.87
CA GLN A 289 11.62 18.76 20.79
C GLN A 289 11.56 17.81 19.61
N ASN A 290 12.44 18.00 18.63
CA ASN A 290 12.70 16.97 17.62
C ASN A 290 13.67 15.96 18.25
N LEU A 291 13.20 14.76 18.61
CA LEU A 291 14.04 13.77 19.26
C LEU A 291 14.98 13.10 18.25
N ASN A 292 14.42 12.58 17.16
CA ASN A 292 15.15 11.79 16.17
C ASN A 292 14.53 11.81 14.76
N SER A 293 13.73 12.82 14.39
CA SER A 293 13.26 13.00 13.01
C SER A 293 14.33 13.62 12.12
N GLU A 294 14.59 12.98 10.98
CA GLU A 294 15.50 13.50 9.94
C GLU A 294 14.82 14.57 9.08
N ARG A 295 13.50 14.49 8.89
CA ARG A 295 12.73 15.46 8.10
C ARG A 295 12.72 16.85 8.73
N ALA A 296 12.84 16.96 10.05
CA ALA A 296 12.89 18.23 10.80
C ALA A 296 11.65 19.13 10.59
N ILE A 297 11.51 20.19 11.38
CA ILE A 297 10.35 21.11 11.29
C ILE A 297 10.80 22.49 10.80
N ARG A 298 10.04 23.09 9.88
CA ARG A 298 10.25 24.46 9.35
C ARG A 298 9.17 25.46 9.72
N SER A 299 7.99 25.00 10.12
CA SER A 299 6.91 25.88 10.51
C SER A 299 6.07 25.32 11.63
N PHE A 300 5.54 26.21 12.46
CA PHE A 300 4.63 25.89 13.54
C PHE A 300 3.42 26.83 13.48
N THR A 301 2.22 26.27 13.39
CA THR A 301 0.97 27.03 13.27
C THR A 301 0.02 26.69 14.40
N VAL A 302 -0.42 27.72 15.12
CA VAL A 302 -1.39 27.60 16.21
C VAL A 302 -2.70 28.26 15.76
N PRO A 303 -3.82 27.52 15.68
CA PRO A 303 -5.11 28.13 15.36
C PRO A 303 -5.57 29.06 16.48
N ILE A 304 -6.29 30.11 16.13
CA ILE A 304 -6.91 31.05 17.07
C ILE A 304 -8.33 31.41 16.64
N THR A 305 -9.20 31.70 17.60
CA THR A 305 -10.55 32.20 17.27
C THR A 305 -10.48 33.47 16.41
N PRO A 306 -11.28 33.56 15.32
CA PRO A 306 -11.37 34.76 14.52
C PRO A 306 -11.66 36.03 15.33
N GLY A 307 -10.77 37.02 15.21
CA GLY A 307 -10.87 38.31 15.90
C GLY A 307 -10.25 38.33 17.30
N ALA A 308 -9.60 37.26 17.75
CA ALA A 308 -8.77 37.27 18.95
C ALA A 308 -7.60 38.26 18.81
N ASN A 309 -7.30 38.99 19.88
CA ASN A 309 -6.17 39.90 19.93
C ASN A 309 -4.91 39.11 20.29
N VAL A 310 -3.88 39.12 19.42
CA VAL A 310 -2.59 38.47 19.68
C VAL A 310 -1.50 39.51 19.91
N ASN A 311 -0.71 39.32 20.96
CA ASN A 311 0.41 40.19 21.34
C ASN A 311 1.57 39.37 21.91
N ASN A 312 2.72 40.00 22.14
CA ASN A 312 3.88 39.40 22.80
C ASN A 312 4.36 38.09 22.13
N LEU A 313 4.45 38.09 20.79
CA LEU A 313 5.02 36.97 20.04
C LEU A 313 6.46 36.69 20.53
N GLY A 314 6.72 35.46 20.93
CA GLY A 314 7.99 34.96 21.41
C GLY A 314 8.46 33.80 20.55
N PHE A 315 9.76 33.74 20.33
CA PHE A 315 10.46 32.63 19.69
C PHE A 315 11.80 32.44 20.44
N HIS A 316 12.26 31.19 20.54
CA HIS A 316 13.59 30.87 21.04
C HIS A 316 14.07 29.55 20.45
N ASP A 317 15.28 29.56 19.92
CA ASP A 317 16.04 28.42 19.41
C ASP A 317 17.35 28.24 20.17
N VAL A 318 18.06 27.14 19.91
CA VAL A 318 19.41 26.89 20.43
C VAL A 318 20.46 27.37 19.45
N ASP A 319 21.53 28.00 19.92
CA ASP A 319 22.60 28.44 19.03
C ASP A 319 23.39 27.25 18.44
N TYR A 320 23.61 27.27 17.13
CA TYR A 320 24.65 26.48 16.47
C TYR A 320 26.04 27.07 16.74
N HIS A 321 27.06 26.22 16.78
CA HIS A 321 28.41 26.67 17.14
C HIS A 321 29.51 25.79 16.54
N SER A 322 30.75 26.24 16.70
CA SER A 322 31.93 25.46 16.30
C SER A 322 32.01 25.17 14.80
N GLY A 323 31.35 25.99 13.97
CA GLY A 323 31.41 25.92 12.51
C GLY A 323 30.35 25.03 11.86
N GLU A 324 29.25 24.74 12.57
CA GLU A 324 28.05 24.18 11.94
C GLU A 324 27.54 25.10 10.81
N PRO A 325 27.05 24.55 9.70
CA PRO A 325 26.74 25.31 8.49
C PRO A 325 25.43 26.09 8.56
N PHE A 326 24.61 25.84 9.58
CA PHE A 326 23.25 26.32 9.65
C PHE A 326 23.13 27.80 9.98
N ASP A 327 22.12 28.42 9.38
CA ASP A 327 21.71 29.78 9.65
C ASP A 327 21.23 29.94 11.09
N THR A 328 21.52 31.11 11.65
CA THR A 328 21.12 31.50 13.01
C THR A 328 20.01 32.56 12.99
N ALA A 329 19.21 32.60 11.92
CA ALA A 329 18.12 33.55 11.79
C ALA A 329 16.86 33.01 12.50
N ASP A 330 16.37 33.77 13.48
CA ASP A 330 15.13 33.45 14.19
C ASP A 330 13.93 33.32 13.23
N TRP A 331 12.98 32.45 13.56
CA TRP A 331 11.77 32.26 12.74
C TRP A 331 10.90 33.50 12.75
N SER A 332 10.34 33.82 11.58
CA SER A 332 9.43 34.94 11.44
C SER A 332 8.03 34.54 11.87
N ALA A 333 7.41 35.38 12.73
CA ALA A 333 6.05 35.16 13.20
C ALA A 333 5.05 36.01 12.39
N GLN A 334 3.98 35.39 11.92
CA GLN A 334 2.85 36.02 11.25
C GLN A 334 1.56 35.73 12.01
N VAL A 335 0.70 36.73 12.16
CA VAL A 335 -0.64 36.57 12.75
C VAL A 335 -1.66 36.78 11.64
N THR A 336 -2.45 35.75 11.35
CA THR A 336 -3.59 35.83 10.43
C THR A 336 -4.89 36.05 11.20
N SER A 337 -6.03 36.08 10.51
CA SER A 337 -7.32 36.17 11.19
C SER A 337 -7.66 34.93 12.02
N ASN A 338 -7.05 33.78 11.74
CA ASN A 338 -7.41 32.47 12.31
C ASN A 338 -6.21 31.69 12.85
N SER A 339 -4.97 32.22 12.78
CA SER A 339 -3.79 31.51 13.27
C SER A 339 -2.65 32.45 13.67
N VAL A 340 -1.71 31.90 14.44
CA VAL A 340 -0.37 32.44 14.63
C VAL A 340 0.61 31.42 14.07
N GLN A 341 1.46 31.84 13.14
CA GLN A 341 2.39 30.96 12.46
C GLN A 341 3.82 31.48 12.58
N TRP A 342 4.76 30.59 12.92
CA TRP A 342 6.20 30.83 12.81
C TRP A 342 6.76 30.01 11.65
N THR A 343 7.62 30.61 10.84
CA THR A 343 8.23 29.98 9.66
C THR A 343 9.71 30.36 9.52
N THR A 344 10.49 29.42 8.98
CA THR A 344 11.79 29.66 8.35
C THR A 344 11.73 29.33 6.86
N ASP A 345 12.84 29.48 6.15
CA ASP A 345 12.95 29.17 4.73
C ASP A 345 12.64 27.69 4.45
N THR A 346 12.23 27.38 3.22
CA THR A 346 12.03 25.99 2.79
C THR A 346 13.38 25.31 2.52
N TYR A 347 13.41 23.98 2.57
CA TYR A 347 14.63 23.22 2.27
C TYR A 347 15.15 23.47 0.85
N ALA A 348 14.24 23.61 -0.13
CA ALA A 348 14.58 23.92 -1.51
C ALA A 348 15.28 25.29 -1.66
N SER A 349 14.81 26.31 -0.93
CA SER A 349 15.40 27.65 -0.98
C SER A 349 16.70 27.75 -0.20
N ASN A 350 16.76 27.08 0.95
CA ASN A 350 17.89 27.16 1.87
C ASN A 350 18.02 25.87 2.70
N PRO A 351 18.84 24.89 2.25
CA PRO A 351 19.08 23.66 3.00
C PRO A 351 19.69 23.89 4.39
N ASP A 352 20.40 25.00 4.55
CA ASP A 352 21.06 25.44 5.78
C ASP A 352 20.16 26.29 6.68
N ALA A 353 18.88 26.47 6.33
CA ALA A 353 17.93 27.23 7.14
C ALA A 353 17.88 26.72 8.58
N ASN A 354 17.43 27.61 9.47
CA ASN A 354 17.31 27.38 10.90
C ASN A 354 16.14 26.42 11.24
N ALA A 355 16.05 25.25 10.61
CA ALA A 355 15.04 24.25 10.91
C ALA A 355 15.21 23.66 12.32
N LEU A 356 14.13 23.19 12.93
CA LEU A 356 14.15 22.43 14.18
C LEU A 356 14.68 21.00 13.90
N ARG A 357 16.00 20.87 13.93
CA ARG A 357 16.73 19.62 13.66
C ARG A 357 16.75 18.70 14.88
N TRP A 358 17.14 17.45 14.65
CA TRP A 358 17.12 16.44 15.72
C TRP A 358 17.99 16.81 16.92
N GLY A 359 17.57 16.34 18.09
CA GLY A 359 18.17 16.64 19.37
C GLY A 359 18.15 18.14 19.72
N THR A 360 17.24 18.92 19.14
CA THR A 360 17.01 20.33 19.53
C THR A 360 15.57 20.60 19.92
N LEU A 361 15.35 21.68 20.67
CA LEU A 361 14.05 22.11 21.19
C LEU A 361 13.85 23.61 20.96
N TYR A 362 12.77 23.98 20.25
CA TYR A 362 12.40 25.37 20.00
C TYR A 362 11.14 25.74 20.78
N ASN A 363 11.02 27.03 21.13
CA ASN A 363 9.88 27.56 21.87
C ASN A 363 9.12 28.61 21.07
N PHE A 364 7.81 28.62 21.25
CA PHE A 364 6.89 29.56 20.62
C PHE A 364 5.93 30.07 21.67
N SER A 365 5.69 31.38 21.71
CA SER A 365 4.73 31.92 22.66
C SER A 365 4.03 33.17 22.21
N PHE A 366 2.85 33.41 22.79
CA PHE A 366 2.09 34.62 22.57
C PHE A 366 1.04 34.82 23.67
N THR A 367 0.60 36.05 23.82
CA THR A 367 -0.52 36.41 24.70
C THR A 367 -1.75 36.72 23.86
N THR A 368 -2.90 36.16 24.24
CA THR A 368 -4.19 36.44 23.61
C THR A 368 -5.34 36.57 24.60
N ASP A 369 -6.45 37.16 24.16
CA ASP A 369 -7.72 37.23 24.88
C ASP A 369 -8.69 36.09 24.54
N ALA A 370 -8.22 35.07 23.82
CA ALA A 370 -8.93 33.81 23.62
C ALA A 370 -8.61 32.79 24.74
N SER A 371 -9.66 32.26 25.37
CA SER A 371 -9.55 31.29 26.47
C SER A 371 -9.05 29.92 25.99
N PRO A 372 -8.38 29.13 26.84
CA PRO A 372 -7.82 27.83 26.44
C PRO A 372 -8.91 26.82 26.12
N ASP A 373 -8.64 25.97 25.14
CA ASP A 373 -9.42 24.76 24.83
C ASP A 373 -8.55 23.77 24.03
N ASN A 374 -9.08 22.59 23.73
CA ASN A 374 -8.42 21.59 22.89
C ASN A 374 -8.54 21.96 21.41
N GLY A 375 -7.43 21.88 20.66
CA GLY A 375 -7.41 22.02 19.20
C GLY A 375 -6.11 21.47 18.61
N SER A 376 -5.96 21.50 17.28
CA SER A 376 -4.78 20.94 16.62
C SER A 376 -3.82 22.04 16.17
N VAL A 377 -2.55 21.93 16.56
CA VAL A 377 -1.46 22.73 15.99
C VAL A 377 -0.89 22.02 14.76
N LEU A 378 -0.33 22.78 13.82
CA LEU A 378 0.25 22.22 12.59
C LEU A 378 1.78 22.38 12.60
N LEU A 379 2.48 21.28 12.31
CA LEU A 379 3.93 21.24 12.12
C LEU A 379 4.21 21.10 10.62
N GLY A 380 4.87 22.05 9.99
CA GLY A 380 5.33 21.88 8.60
C GLY A 380 6.72 21.28 8.59
N LEU A 381 6.88 20.15 7.88
CA LEU A 381 8.15 19.44 7.77
C LEU A 381 9.12 20.18 6.85
N PHE A 382 10.40 20.09 7.18
CA PHE A 382 11.45 20.86 6.48
C PHE A 382 11.93 20.13 5.24
N LYS A 383 12.35 18.86 5.37
CA LYS A 383 12.78 18.03 4.24
C LYS A 383 11.61 17.20 3.69
N PRO A 384 11.56 17.00 2.37
CA PRO A 384 10.60 16.06 1.77
C PRO A 384 10.87 14.64 2.26
N GLY A 385 9.84 13.80 2.26
CA GLY A 385 9.92 12.40 2.66
C GLY A 385 8.57 11.69 2.55
N PRO A 386 8.50 10.38 2.85
CA PRO A 386 7.25 9.66 2.89
C PRO A 386 6.30 10.25 3.95
N GLY A 387 5.00 10.28 3.65
CA GLY A 387 3.96 10.87 4.49
C GLY A 387 3.75 12.38 4.23
N PRO A 388 2.81 13.01 4.95
CA PRO A 388 2.41 14.38 4.68
C PRO A 388 3.54 15.37 4.95
N ASP A 389 3.53 16.52 4.28
CA ASP A 389 4.46 17.63 4.55
C ASP A 389 4.01 18.52 5.72
N VAL A 390 2.79 18.30 6.22
CA VAL A 390 2.21 19.00 7.36
C VAL A 390 1.56 17.99 8.29
N GLU A 391 1.91 18.07 9.57
CA GLU A 391 1.51 17.15 10.62
C GLU A 391 0.62 17.87 11.63
N SER A 392 -0.46 17.22 12.07
CA SER A 392 -1.39 17.80 13.04
C SER A 392 -1.22 17.18 14.43
N VAL A 393 -1.18 18.01 15.47
CA VAL A 393 -0.99 17.56 16.86
C VAL A 393 -2.04 18.19 17.77
N LEU A 394 -2.85 17.35 18.43
CA LEU A 394 -3.89 17.78 19.35
C LEU A 394 -3.30 18.26 20.67
N ILE A 395 -3.50 19.53 21.03
CA ILE A 395 -2.96 20.14 22.25
C ILE A 395 -3.81 21.37 22.66
N GLN A 396 -3.54 21.99 23.83
CA GLN A 396 -4.20 23.26 24.17
C GLN A 396 -3.95 24.34 23.12
N THR A 397 -5.02 24.99 22.63
CA THR A 397 -5.01 26.13 21.70
C THR A 397 -5.97 27.25 22.18
N PRO A 398 -5.83 28.50 21.67
CA PRO A 398 -6.73 29.58 22.05
C PRO A 398 -8.10 29.55 21.36
N GLY A 399 -9.10 29.30 22.19
CA GLY A 399 -10.48 29.73 21.96
C GLY A 399 -11.39 28.68 21.33
N GLY A 400 -11.19 27.43 21.71
CA GLY A 400 -12.31 26.53 21.95
C GLY A 400 -13.40 26.51 20.92
N THR A 401 -12.95 26.36 19.70
CA THR A 401 -13.75 25.85 18.64
C THR A 401 -12.92 24.67 18.20
N ILE A 402 -13.39 23.47 18.56
CA ILE A 402 -13.00 22.22 17.89
C ILE A 402 -12.78 22.59 16.43
N GLY A 403 -11.66 22.17 15.87
CA GLY A 403 -11.45 22.19 14.42
C GLY A 403 -12.58 21.39 13.79
N PHE A 404 -13.74 22.01 13.61
CA PHE A 404 -14.71 21.67 12.61
C PHE A 404 -14.10 22.19 11.32
N ILE A 405 -13.11 21.48 10.81
CA ILE A 405 -13.28 21.08 9.44
C ILE A 405 -14.21 19.86 9.59
N ASP A 406 -15.49 20.14 9.41
CA ASP A 406 -16.58 19.21 9.12
C ASP A 406 -17.08 19.75 7.78
N CYS A 407 -16.24 19.52 6.79
CA CYS A 407 -16.39 20.12 5.47
C CYS A 407 -17.60 19.53 4.73
N ASN A 408 -17.96 18.28 5.01
CA ASN A 408 -19.12 17.59 4.46
C ASN A 408 -20.42 17.89 5.26
N GLY A 409 -20.32 18.55 6.42
CA GLY A 409 -21.44 19.03 7.23
C GLY A 409 -22.25 17.91 7.90
N ASN A 410 -21.67 16.73 8.07
CA ASN A 410 -22.37 15.55 8.57
C ASN A 410 -22.45 15.50 10.11
N GLY A 411 -21.77 16.42 10.81
CA GLY A 411 -21.75 16.53 12.27
C GLY A 411 -20.70 15.66 12.97
N THR A 412 -19.86 14.96 12.21
CA THR A 412 -18.61 14.30 12.59
C THR A 412 -17.45 15.21 12.16
N SER A 413 -16.30 15.19 12.85
CA SER A 413 -15.14 15.97 12.38
C SER A 413 -14.44 15.22 11.24
N ASP A 414 -13.83 15.94 10.30
CA ASP A 414 -13.04 15.38 9.20
C ASP A 414 -12.05 14.30 9.65
N PHE A 415 -11.34 14.55 10.75
CA PHE A 415 -10.42 13.60 11.35
C PHE A 415 -11.13 12.37 11.94
N ASP A 416 -12.28 12.56 12.61
CA ASP A 416 -13.09 11.46 13.12
C ASP A 416 -13.74 10.66 11.97
N ASP A 417 -14.07 11.32 10.86
CA ASP A 417 -14.61 10.71 9.64
C ASP A 417 -13.55 9.85 8.95
N ILE A 418 -12.32 10.35 8.77
CA ILE A 418 -11.20 9.59 8.20
C ILE A 418 -10.84 8.41 9.12
N SER A 419 -10.66 8.65 10.41
CA SER A 419 -10.24 7.62 11.37
C SER A 419 -11.30 6.56 11.65
N SER A 420 -12.58 6.87 11.42
CA SER A 420 -13.67 5.89 11.50
C SER A 420 -14.03 5.22 10.18
N GLY A 421 -13.38 5.63 9.06
CA GLY A 421 -13.68 5.16 7.71
C GLY A 421 -14.97 5.73 7.10
N GLY A 422 -15.52 6.79 7.70
CA GLY A 422 -16.66 7.56 7.18
C GLY A 422 -16.33 8.37 5.93
N SER A 423 -15.08 8.83 5.81
CA SER A 423 -14.56 9.57 4.65
C SER A 423 -13.21 9.01 4.20
N SER A 424 -12.89 9.17 2.92
CA SER A 424 -11.60 8.79 2.36
C SER A 424 -10.62 9.96 2.47
N ASP A 425 -9.36 9.67 2.75
CA ASP A 425 -8.24 10.61 2.75
C ASP A 425 -7.11 9.93 1.98
N CYS A 426 -7.33 9.81 0.68
CA CYS A 426 -6.53 9.01 -0.21
C CYS A 426 -5.14 9.61 -0.45
N ASN A 427 -4.98 10.92 -0.28
CA ASN A 427 -3.68 11.59 -0.32
C ASN A 427 -3.03 11.77 1.07
N ALA A 428 -3.66 11.22 2.11
CA ALA A 428 -3.21 11.23 3.51
C ALA A 428 -2.90 12.62 4.06
N ASN A 429 -3.56 13.67 3.56
CA ASN A 429 -3.35 15.04 3.98
C ASN A 429 -4.23 15.44 5.17
N SER A 430 -5.02 14.51 5.71
CA SER A 430 -5.93 14.68 6.84
C SER A 430 -7.11 15.63 6.58
N VAL A 431 -7.44 15.85 5.31
CA VAL A 431 -8.67 16.47 4.82
C VAL A 431 -9.44 15.40 4.05
N PRO A 432 -10.73 15.16 4.33
CA PRO A 432 -11.56 14.27 3.55
C PRO A 432 -11.48 14.65 2.07
N ASP A 433 -11.26 13.67 1.20
CA ASP A 433 -11.12 13.89 -0.24
C ASP A 433 -12.33 14.67 -0.81
N GLU A 434 -13.54 14.41 -0.30
CA GLU A 434 -14.77 15.12 -0.67
C GLU A 434 -14.81 16.61 -0.29
N CYS A 435 -13.79 17.07 0.42
CA CYS A 435 -13.67 18.41 1.00
C CYS A 435 -12.46 19.18 0.50
N GLU A 436 -11.69 18.56 -0.37
CA GLU A 436 -10.66 19.21 -1.12
C GLU A 436 -11.32 20.12 -2.15
N GLY A 437 -11.08 21.43 -2.03
CA GLY A 437 -11.62 22.41 -2.95
C GLY A 437 -11.13 22.14 -4.36
N VAL A 438 -12.05 22.21 -5.32
CA VAL A 438 -11.78 22.10 -6.76
C VAL A 438 -10.83 23.22 -7.18
N GLU A 439 -9.52 22.94 -7.29
CA GLU A 439 -8.76 23.60 -8.36
C GLU A 439 -9.25 22.94 -9.65
N ASP A 440 -9.81 23.75 -10.58
CA ASP A 440 -10.29 23.32 -11.91
C ASP A 440 -9.25 22.36 -12.52
N GLY A 441 -9.52 21.07 -12.44
CA GLY A 441 -8.63 20.00 -12.89
C GLY A 441 -9.35 19.21 -13.96
N LEU A 442 -8.70 19.04 -15.11
CA LEU A 442 -9.20 18.13 -16.13
C LEU A 442 -9.22 16.70 -15.55
N LEU A 443 -10.13 15.88 -16.03
CA LEU A 443 -10.29 14.45 -15.74
C LEU A 443 -10.00 13.65 -17.01
N PRO A 444 -8.74 13.64 -17.53
CA PRO A 444 -8.44 12.99 -18.78
C PRO A 444 -8.88 11.52 -18.82
N LEU A 445 -9.10 11.03 -20.03
CA LEU A 445 -9.53 9.67 -20.29
C LEU A 445 -8.38 8.85 -20.87
N GLU A 446 -7.95 7.85 -20.12
CA GLU A 446 -6.94 6.88 -20.55
C GLU A 446 -7.62 5.72 -21.30
N PRO A 447 -7.31 5.45 -22.57
CA PRO A 447 -7.89 4.32 -23.31
C PRO A 447 -7.34 2.99 -22.78
N VAL A 448 -8.24 2.09 -22.38
CA VAL A 448 -7.91 0.78 -21.78
C VAL A 448 -8.14 -0.36 -22.75
N ALA A 449 -9.27 -0.35 -23.45
CA ALA A 449 -9.62 -1.38 -24.43
C ALA A 449 -10.43 -0.77 -25.58
N SER A 450 -10.35 -1.40 -26.76
CA SER A 450 -11.12 -0.98 -27.94
C SER A 450 -11.56 -2.17 -28.79
N GLY A 451 -12.46 -1.93 -29.75
CA GLY A 451 -12.93 -2.96 -30.68
C GLY A 451 -14.01 -3.88 -30.10
N LEU A 452 -14.64 -3.51 -28.98
CA LEU A 452 -15.75 -4.24 -28.39
C LEU A 452 -17.05 -4.05 -29.21
N SER A 453 -17.87 -5.09 -29.25
CA SER A 453 -19.15 -5.10 -29.97
C SER A 453 -20.33 -4.78 -29.06
N PHE A 454 -20.65 -3.50 -28.91
CA PHE A 454 -21.72 -2.99 -28.03
C PHE A 454 -21.56 -3.49 -26.57
N PRO A 455 -20.50 -3.05 -25.88
CA PRO A 455 -20.22 -3.48 -24.52
C PRO A 455 -21.30 -2.98 -23.56
N THR A 456 -21.87 -3.88 -22.76
CA THR A 456 -23.01 -3.57 -21.90
C THR A 456 -22.59 -3.28 -20.46
N HIS A 457 -21.59 -3.97 -19.91
CA HIS A 457 -21.20 -3.88 -18.51
C HIS A 457 -19.73 -4.22 -18.34
N LEU A 458 -19.07 -3.57 -17.38
CA LEU A 458 -17.71 -3.85 -16.94
C LEU A 458 -17.75 -4.26 -15.47
N SER A 459 -17.11 -5.38 -15.15
CA SER A 459 -16.92 -5.86 -13.78
C SER A 459 -15.44 -6.16 -13.54
N SER A 460 -14.97 -5.93 -12.32
CA SER A 460 -13.68 -6.42 -11.82
C SER A 460 -13.89 -7.64 -10.91
N LEU A 461 -12.82 -8.39 -10.66
CA LEU A 461 -12.82 -9.49 -9.70
C LEU A 461 -12.32 -8.99 -8.34
N PRO A 462 -13.04 -9.20 -7.23
CA PRO A 462 -12.55 -8.80 -5.91
C PRO A 462 -11.18 -9.40 -5.60
N GLY A 463 -10.20 -8.57 -5.24
CA GLY A 463 -8.84 -9.00 -4.88
C GLY A 463 -7.88 -9.29 -6.04
N ASP A 464 -8.30 -9.12 -7.29
CA ASP A 464 -7.42 -9.15 -8.47
C ASP A 464 -7.31 -7.72 -9.06
N ALA A 465 -6.22 -7.03 -8.72
CA ALA A 465 -6.00 -5.63 -9.05
C ALA A 465 -5.81 -5.34 -10.56
N GLY A 466 -5.81 -6.37 -11.42
CA GLY A 466 -5.44 -6.21 -12.83
C GLY A 466 -6.52 -6.50 -13.86
N ARG A 467 -7.51 -7.35 -13.60
CA ARG A 467 -8.39 -7.88 -14.68
C ARG A 467 -9.79 -7.28 -14.71
N LEU A 468 -10.17 -6.85 -15.92
CA LEU A 468 -11.49 -6.34 -16.26
C LEU A 468 -12.27 -7.36 -17.09
N TYR A 469 -13.54 -7.57 -16.76
CA TYR A 469 -14.45 -8.46 -17.49
C TYR A 469 -15.58 -7.65 -18.10
N LEU A 470 -15.77 -7.83 -19.41
CA LEU A 470 -16.55 -6.96 -20.27
C LEU A 470 -17.64 -7.77 -20.95
N THR A 471 -18.90 -7.49 -20.63
CA THR A 471 -20.04 -8.11 -21.33
C THR A 471 -20.30 -7.39 -22.65
N GLU A 472 -20.55 -8.14 -23.71
CA GLU A 472 -21.01 -7.64 -25.01
C GLU A 472 -22.45 -8.09 -25.23
N LEU A 473 -23.30 -7.20 -25.74
CA LEU A 473 -24.73 -7.44 -25.93
C LEU A 473 -25.03 -8.76 -26.67
N GLY A 474 -24.14 -9.15 -27.58
CA GLY A 474 -24.22 -10.37 -28.39
C GLY A 474 -24.15 -11.70 -27.62
N GLY A 475 -23.75 -11.69 -26.34
CA GLY A 475 -23.58 -12.90 -25.54
C GLY A 475 -22.13 -13.35 -25.34
N LEU A 476 -21.18 -12.42 -25.46
CA LEU A 476 -19.78 -12.65 -25.13
C LEU A 476 -19.41 -11.95 -23.82
N ILE A 477 -18.57 -12.59 -23.01
CA ILE A 477 -17.81 -11.92 -21.95
C ILE A 477 -16.35 -11.98 -22.37
N ARG A 478 -15.71 -10.82 -22.48
CA ARG A 478 -14.28 -10.69 -22.71
C ARG A 478 -13.57 -10.41 -21.39
N TYR A 479 -12.31 -10.78 -21.30
CA TYR A 479 -11.43 -10.28 -20.25
C TYR A 479 -10.30 -9.47 -20.89
N GLU A 480 -9.87 -8.44 -20.17
CA GLU A 480 -8.73 -7.58 -20.51
C GLU A 480 -7.91 -7.39 -19.23
N ASP A 481 -6.59 -7.53 -19.33
CA ASP A 481 -5.63 -7.28 -18.26
C ASP A 481 -4.73 -6.13 -18.70
N PRO A 482 -4.98 -4.89 -18.27
CA PRO A 482 -4.21 -3.73 -18.71
C PRO A 482 -2.73 -3.82 -18.32
N SER A 483 -2.39 -4.54 -17.24
CA SER A 483 -1.02 -4.67 -16.74
C SER A 483 -0.15 -5.57 -17.63
N SER A 484 -0.72 -6.70 -18.09
CA SER A 484 -0.02 -7.67 -18.92
C SER A 484 -0.33 -7.55 -20.41
N GLY A 485 -1.35 -6.76 -20.77
CA GLY A 485 -1.93 -6.69 -22.11
C GLY A 485 -2.67 -7.98 -22.53
N ALA A 486 -2.89 -8.91 -21.60
CA ALA A 486 -3.56 -10.17 -21.91
C ALA A 486 -5.07 -9.95 -22.13
N SER A 487 -5.61 -10.52 -23.21
CA SER A 487 -7.03 -10.40 -23.52
C SER A 487 -7.61 -11.63 -24.20
N GLY A 488 -8.93 -11.82 -24.07
CA GLY A 488 -9.59 -12.98 -24.65
C GLY A 488 -11.08 -13.07 -24.38
N VAL A 489 -11.69 -14.18 -24.82
CA VAL A 489 -13.10 -14.49 -24.56
C VAL A 489 -13.20 -15.39 -23.33
N PHE A 490 -13.76 -14.84 -22.26
CA PHE A 490 -14.04 -15.52 -21.01
C PHE A 490 -15.27 -16.44 -21.09
N LEU A 491 -16.35 -15.99 -21.70
CA LEU A 491 -17.59 -16.77 -21.89
C LEU A 491 -18.22 -16.49 -23.26
N ASP A 492 -18.70 -17.53 -23.93
CA ASP A 492 -19.49 -17.42 -25.16
C ASP A 492 -20.82 -18.18 -25.02
N ILE A 493 -21.91 -17.41 -24.97
CA ILE A 493 -23.31 -17.90 -24.95
C ILE A 493 -24.13 -17.30 -26.10
N THR A 494 -23.47 -16.91 -27.19
CA THR A 494 -24.11 -16.31 -28.38
C THR A 494 -25.17 -17.22 -29.01
N ASP A 495 -25.15 -18.52 -28.73
CA ASP A 495 -26.09 -19.52 -29.23
C ASP A 495 -27.50 -19.45 -28.61
N ARG A 496 -27.63 -18.82 -27.43
CA ARG A 496 -28.88 -18.77 -26.66
C ARG A 496 -29.36 -17.37 -26.29
N VAL A 497 -28.53 -16.35 -26.53
CA VAL A 497 -28.87 -14.93 -26.31
C VAL A 497 -29.68 -14.38 -27.48
N SER A 498 -30.78 -13.69 -27.16
CA SER A 498 -31.58 -12.93 -28.12
C SER A 498 -31.17 -11.46 -28.08
N VAL A 499 -30.82 -10.89 -29.23
CA VAL A 499 -30.29 -9.53 -29.36
C VAL A 499 -31.28 -8.63 -30.08
N GLY A 500 -31.45 -7.41 -29.58
CA GLY A 500 -32.22 -6.35 -30.24
C GLY A 500 -33.04 -5.51 -29.27
N SER A 501 -33.20 -4.22 -29.59
CA SER A 501 -33.78 -3.25 -28.66
C SER A 501 -32.98 -3.23 -27.34
N HIS A 502 -33.56 -3.64 -26.20
CA HIS A 502 -32.84 -3.73 -24.90
C HIS A 502 -32.51 -5.19 -24.52
N ARG A 503 -32.61 -6.13 -25.47
CA ARG A 503 -32.30 -7.55 -25.26
C ARG A 503 -30.83 -7.85 -25.60
N GLY A 504 -30.22 -8.70 -24.79
CA GLY A 504 -28.87 -9.22 -24.99
C GLY A 504 -28.34 -9.87 -23.72
N LEU A 505 -27.02 -10.03 -23.63
CA LEU A 505 -26.32 -10.19 -22.36
C LEU A 505 -26.17 -8.79 -21.75
N LEU A 506 -26.61 -8.61 -20.51
CA LEU A 506 -26.85 -7.28 -19.95
C LEU A 506 -25.97 -6.96 -18.75
N SER A 507 -25.62 -7.94 -17.92
CA SER A 507 -24.79 -7.71 -16.74
C SER A 507 -24.14 -9.02 -16.28
N MET A 508 -23.10 -8.87 -15.47
CA MET A 508 -22.44 -9.97 -14.76
C MET A 508 -22.03 -9.52 -13.36
N ALA A 509 -21.93 -10.47 -12.43
CA ALA A 509 -21.37 -10.27 -11.10
C ALA A 509 -20.62 -11.52 -10.64
N PHE A 510 -19.42 -11.35 -10.10
CA PHE A 510 -18.71 -12.44 -9.43
C PHE A 510 -19.34 -12.73 -8.08
N ASP A 511 -19.36 -14.00 -7.69
CA ASP A 511 -19.66 -14.40 -6.32
C ASP A 511 -18.60 -13.80 -5.38
N PRO A 512 -18.97 -13.21 -4.22
CA PRO A 512 -17.99 -12.70 -3.26
C PRO A 512 -16.97 -13.76 -2.81
N GLU A 513 -17.32 -15.04 -2.91
CA GLU A 513 -16.46 -16.19 -2.57
C GLU A 513 -15.75 -16.82 -3.79
N PHE A 514 -15.72 -16.10 -4.92
CA PHE A 514 -14.99 -16.53 -6.12
C PHE A 514 -13.47 -16.55 -5.86
N GLY A 515 -12.81 -17.65 -6.21
CA GLY A 515 -11.39 -17.86 -6.01
C GLY A 515 -11.02 -18.34 -4.60
N SER A 516 -11.82 -18.03 -3.57
CA SER A 516 -11.60 -18.50 -2.19
C SER A 516 -12.17 -19.90 -1.97
N THR A 517 -13.48 -20.06 -2.16
CA THR A 517 -14.20 -21.31 -1.87
C THR A 517 -14.97 -21.85 -3.07
N ASN A 518 -15.27 -20.99 -4.05
CA ASN A 518 -15.93 -21.38 -5.28
C ASN A 518 -15.33 -20.68 -6.51
N ASN A 519 -15.87 -20.99 -7.70
CA ASN A 519 -15.51 -20.31 -8.95
C ASN A 519 -16.80 -19.85 -9.66
N HIS A 520 -17.75 -19.29 -8.90
CA HIS A 520 -19.08 -18.96 -9.39
C HIS A 520 -19.20 -17.50 -9.81
N PHE A 521 -19.84 -17.26 -10.94
CA PHE A 521 -20.25 -15.93 -11.35
C PHE A 521 -21.63 -16.00 -11.98
N PHE A 522 -22.32 -14.87 -12.01
CA PHE A 522 -23.71 -14.77 -12.40
C PHE A 522 -23.84 -13.83 -13.58
N VAL A 523 -24.77 -14.15 -14.48
CA VAL A 523 -25.05 -13.35 -15.67
C VAL A 523 -26.55 -13.13 -15.82
N SER A 524 -26.90 -11.98 -16.37
CA SER A 524 -28.27 -11.61 -16.73
C SER A 524 -28.34 -11.45 -18.24
N TYR A 525 -29.17 -12.23 -18.90
CA TYR A 525 -29.34 -12.17 -20.35
C TYR A 525 -30.79 -12.41 -20.78
N THR A 526 -31.12 -12.07 -22.03
CA THR A 526 -32.42 -12.40 -22.63
C THR A 526 -32.32 -13.65 -23.49
N ASP A 527 -33.15 -14.66 -23.24
CA ASP A 527 -33.15 -15.90 -24.00
C ASP A 527 -33.86 -15.79 -25.36
N SER A 528 -33.82 -16.86 -26.15
CA SER A 528 -34.51 -16.95 -27.44
C SER A 528 -36.05 -16.79 -27.37
N SER A 529 -36.66 -17.04 -26.21
CA SER A 529 -38.09 -16.83 -25.95
C SER A 529 -38.41 -15.36 -25.68
N GLY A 530 -37.39 -14.58 -25.32
CA GLY A 530 -37.50 -13.18 -24.91
C GLY A 530 -37.60 -13.00 -23.39
N ASP A 531 -37.38 -14.06 -22.61
CA ASP A 531 -37.43 -14.03 -21.15
C ASP A 531 -36.11 -13.49 -20.59
N SER A 532 -36.18 -12.74 -19.47
CA SER A 532 -34.99 -12.35 -18.70
C SER A 532 -34.53 -13.54 -17.86
N VAL A 533 -33.30 -14.00 -18.08
CA VAL A 533 -32.71 -15.17 -17.44
C VAL A 533 -31.53 -14.77 -16.57
N ILE A 534 -31.54 -15.25 -15.32
CA ILE A 534 -30.44 -15.13 -14.37
C ILE A 534 -29.81 -16.51 -14.22
N SER A 535 -28.54 -16.63 -14.58
CA SER A 535 -27.81 -17.90 -14.57
C SER A 535 -26.49 -17.77 -13.83
N ARG A 536 -26.13 -18.83 -13.11
CA ARG A 536 -24.80 -19.04 -12.54
C ARG A 536 -23.96 -19.86 -13.51
N PHE A 537 -22.70 -19.51 -13.66
CA PHE A 537 -21.68 -20.29 -14.35
C PHE A 537 -20.56 -20.68 -13.37
N THR A 538 -19.80 -21.71 -13.72
CA THR A 538 -18.59 -22.08 -12.98
C THR A 538 -17.38 -21.83 -13.87
N ALA A 539 -16.58 -20.84 -13.53
CA ALA A 539 -15.37 -20.51 -14.26
C ALA A 539 -14.41 -21.70 -14.25
N SER A 540 -13.77 -21.94 -15.40
CA SER A 540 -12.75 -23.00 -15.51
C SER A 540 -11.38 -22.46 -15.09
N ASN A 541 -11.14 -21.18 -15.33
CA ASN A 541 -10.04 -20.36 -14.81
C ASN A 541 -10.39 -18.88 -15.06
N LEU A 542 -9.46 -17.96 -14.79
CA LEU A 542 -9.66 -16.51 -14.93
C LEU A 542 -9.78 -16.02 -16.38
N SER A 543 -9.43 -16.85 -17.36
CA SER A 543 -9.45 -16.49 -18.79
C SER A 543 -10.49 -17.26 -19.60
N TYR A 544 -11.14 -18.27 -19.01
CA TYR A 544 -12.05 -19.15 -19.74
C TYR A 544 -13.11 -19.80 -18.83
N THR A 545 -14.33 -19.87 -19.35
CA THR A 545 -15.46 -20.58 -18.79
C THR A 545 -16.09 -21.51 -19.82
N ASN A 546 -16.33 -22.76 -19.43
CA ASN A 546 -17.15 -23.68 -20.21
C ASN A 546 -18.63 -23.25 -20.20
N PRO A 547 -19.25 -22.91 -21.36
CA PRO A 547 -20.66 -22.51 -21.43
C PRO A 547 -21.65 -23.61 -21.01
N GLY A 548 -21.20 -24.87 -20.97
CA GLY A 548 -21.98 -26.00 -20.46
C GLY A 548 -22.08 -26.08 -18.93
N SER A 549 -21.37 -25.21 -18.18
CA SER A 549 -21.45 -25.13 -16.71
C SER A 549 -22.67 -24.34 -16.20
N GLU A 550 -23.49 -23.83 -17.11
CA GLU A 550 -24.66 -23.02 -16.80
C GLU A 550 -25.64 -23.72 -15.84
N PHE A 551 -26.09 -22.97 -14.85
CA PHE A 551 -27.20 -23.31 -13.98
C PHE A 551 -28.16 -22.11 -13.88
N THR A 552 -29.38 -22.25 -14.40
CA THR A 552 -30.39 -21.17 -14.36
C THR A 552 -31.03 -21.06 -12.98
N LEU A 553 -30.96 -19.88 -12.37
CA LEU A 553 -31.58 -19.56 -11.08
C LEU A 553 -33.03 -19.13 -11.28
N LEU A 554 -33.25 -18.23 -12.24
CA LEU A 554 -34.54 -17.58 -12.44
C LEU A 554 -34.77 -17.26 -13.92
N SER A 555 -36.00 -17.42 -14.39
CA SER A 555 -36.46 -16.97 -15.70
C SER A 555 -37.76 -16.19 -15.55
N VAL A 556 -37.78 -14.95 -16.03
CA VAL A 556 -38.94 -14.05 -15.95
C VAL A 556 -39.40 -13.70 -17.35
N ALA A 557 -40.65 -14.06 -17.66
CA ALA A 557 -41.24 -13.72 -18.95
C ALA A 557 -41.37 -12.20 -19.13
N GLN A 558 -40.98 -11.70 -20.30
CA GLN A 558 -41.08 -10.28 -20.65
C GLN A 558 -42.16 -10.04 -21.70
N ASP A 559 -42.94 -8.97 -21.52
CA ASP A 559 -44.06 -8.64 -22.42
C ASP A 559 -43.56 -7.98 -23.74
N ALA A 560 -42.35 -7.41 -23.75
CA ALA A 560 -41.73 -6.75 -24.91
C ALA A 560 -40.20 -6.94 -24.96
N ALA A 561 -39.56 -6.28 -25.94
CA ALA A 561 -38.09 -6.27 -26.13
C ALA A 561 -37.41 -5.00 -25.60
N ILE A 562 -38.15 -4.19 -24.84
CA ILE A 562 -37.68 -2.97 -24.19
C ILE A 562 -38.01 -3.06 -22.70
N ASN A 563 -37.36 -2.23 -21.90
CA ASN A 563 -37.47 -2.21 -20.43
C ASN A 563 -37.22 -3.58 -19.78
N ASN A 564 -36.14 -4.25 -20.17
CA ASN A 564 -35.77 -5.55 -19.62
C ASN A 564 -35.09 -5.42 -18.24
N GLY A 565 -34.56 -4.25 -17.87
CA GLY A 565 -33.66 -4.08 -16.74
C GLY A 565 -32.34 -4.82 -16.97
N GLY A 566 -31.92 -5.59 -15.99
CA GLY A 566 -30.88 -6.61 -16.14
C GLY A 566 -29.61 -6.40 -15.31
N GLY A 567 -29.52 -5.31 -14.53
CA GLY A 567 -28.40 -5.10 -13.60
C GLY A 567 -28.29 -6.22 -12.57
N LEU A 568 -27.06 -6.59 -12.24
CA LEU A 568 -26.69 -7.54 -11.20
C LEU A 568 -25.64 -6.90 -10.28
N ALA A 569 -25.80 -7.08 -8.98
CA ALA A 569 -24.75 -6.79 -8.01
C ALA A 569 -24.93 -7.68 -6.77
N PHE A 570 -23.83 -8.01 -6.10
CA PHE A 570 -23.89 -8.56 -4.76
C PHE A 570 -23.96 -7.43 -3.74
N GLY A 571 -24.87 -7.57 -2.78
CA GLY A 571 -24.93 -6.67 -1.62
C GLY A 571 -23.86 -6.99 -0.59
N PRO A 572 -23.62 -6.09 0.38
CA PRO A 572 -22.70 -6.35 1.50
C PRO A 572 -23.16 -7.50 2.40
N ASP A 573 -24.40 -7.96 2.23
CA ASP A 573 -24.97 -9.14 2.89
C ASP A 573 -24.68 -10.47 2.17
N GLY A 574 -23.88 -10.42 1.09
CA GLY A 574 -23.52 -11.58 0.28
C GLY A 574 -24.68 -12.12 -0.57
N LYS A 575 -25.76 -11.36 -0.76
CA LYS A 575 -26.91 -11.80 -1.58
C LYS A 575 -26.89 -11.15 -2.96
N LEU A 576 -27.43 -11.87 -3.95
CA LEU A 576 -27.49 -11.41 -5.34
C LEU A 576 -28.74 -10.55 -5.55
N TYR A 577 -28.55 -9.29 -5.87
CA TYR A 577 -29.62 -8.38 -6.25
C TYR A 577 -29.80 -8.38 -7.77
N VAL A 578 -31.06 -8.33 -8.21
CA VAL A 578 -31.44 -8.44 -9.63
C VAL A 578 -32.45 -7.36 -10.00
N GLY A 579 -32.12 -6.52 -10.97
CA GLY A 579 -33.04 -5.53 -11.52
C GLY A 579 -33.86 -6.11 -12.67
N ILE A 580 -35.18 -6.16 -12.55
CA ILE A 580 -36.09 -6.60 -13.61
C ILE A 580 -37.02 -5.45 -13.99
N GLY A 581 -37.00 -5.04 -15.25
CA GLY A 581 -37.88 -3.98 -15.75
C GLY A 581 -39.35 -4.42 -15.90
N ASP A 582 -40.22 -3.46 -16.19
CA ASP A 582 -41.68 -3.61 -16.26
C ASP A 582 -42.18 -4.39 -17.49
N GLY A 583 -41.26 -4.77 -18.39
CA GLY A 583 -41.56 -5.50 -19.61
C GLY A 583 -42.05 -4.63 -20.76
N GLY A 584 -41.94 -3.31 -20.68
CA GLY A 584 -41.92 -2.44 -21.85
C GLY A 584 -43.27 -2.09 -22.46
N ILE A 585 -44.37 -2.43 -21.76
CA ILE A 585 -45.70 -2.01 -22.18
C ILE A 585 -45.83 -0.51 -21.88
N SER A 586 -46.28 0.27 -22.87
CA SER A 586 -46.44 1.73 -22.75
C SER A 586 -47.19 2.12 -21.46
N GLY A 587 -46.49 2.86 -20.59
CA GLY A 587 -47.00 3.36 -19.31
C GLY A 587 -47.35 2.27 -18.30
N ASP A 588 -46.80 1.06 -18.45
CA ASP A 588 -47.15 -0.14 -17.68
C ASP A 588 -48.67 -0.34 -17.57
N ALA A 589 -49.37 -0.37 -18.71
CA ALA A 589 -50.83 -0.46 -18.75
C ALA A 589 -51.41 -1.71 -18.03
N ASN A 590 -50.58 -2.76 -17.85
CA ASN A 590 -50.94 -3.96 -17.10
C ASN A 590 -50.55 -3.90 -15.62
N ARG A 591 -49.84 -2.84 -15.20
CA ARG A 591 -49.44 -2.53 -13.83
C ARG A 591 -48.58 -3.60 -13.18
N ARG A 592 -47.65 -4.15 -13.97
CA ARG A 592 -46.71 -5.19 -13.55
C ARG A 592 -45.86 -4.73 -12.37
N SER A 593 -45.43 -3.47 -12.41
CA SER A 593 -44.54 -2.86 -11.41
C SER A 593 -45.20 -2.76 -10.03
N GLN A 594 -46.54 -2.59 -10.01
CA GLN A 594 -47.36 -2.53 -8.79
C GLN A 594 -48.03 -3.87 -8.43
N ASP A 595 -47.97 -4.89 -9.29
CA ASP A 595 -48.50 -6.23 -9.00
C ASP A 595 -47.49 -7.01 -8.13
N PRO A 596 -47.80 -7.29 -6.85
CA PRO A 596 -46.89 -8.00 -5.96
C PRO A 596 -46.78 -9.50 -6.28
N GLN A 597 -47.64 -10.03 -7.16
CA GLN A 597 -47.57 -11.41 -7.65
C GLN A 597 -46.73 -11.56 -8.92
N ASN A 598 -46.18 -10.45 -9.44
CA ASN A 598 -45.35 -10.40 -10.64
C ASN A 598 -43.92 -9.96 -10.31
N LEU A 599 -42.93 -10.50 -11.03
CA LEU A 599 -41.50 -10.19 -10.82
C LEU A 599 -40.99 -9.06 -11.73
N GLN A 600 -41.80 -8.54 -12.64
CA GLN A 600 -41.48 -7.39 -13.50
C GLN A 600 -41.64 -6.06 -12.75
N GLY A 601 -40.77 -5.10 -13.05
CA GLY A 601 -40.72 -3.79 -12.39
C GLY A 601 -40.36 -3.91 -10.91
N LYS A 602 -39.32 -4.71 -10.61
CA LYS A 602 -38.85 -5.06 -9.26
C LYS A 602 -37.32 -4.99 -9.15
N ILE A 603 -36.85 -4.76 -7.93
CA ILE A 603 -35.56 -5.27 -7.47
C ILE A 603 -35.83 -6.58 -6.74
N LEU A 604 -35.14 -7.65 -7.13
CA LEU A 604 -35.19 -8.95 -6.47
C LEU A 604 -33.92 -9.16 -5.65
N ARG A 605 -34.00 -9.95 -4.58
CA ARG A 605 -32.84 -10.38 -3.78
C ARG A 605 -32.86 -11.88 -3.63
N LEU A 606 -31.81 -12.55 -4.11
CA LEU A 606 -31.68 -14.00 -4.19
C LEU A 606 -30.47 -14.47 -3.36
N ASP A 607 -30.57 -15.70 -2.86
CA ASP A 607 -29.51 -16.38 -2.12
C ASP A 607 -28.99 -17.57 -2.94
N PRO A 608 -27.86 -17.43 -3.66
CA PRO A 608 -27.35 -18.50 -4.52
C PRO A 608 -27.05 -19.80 -3.79
N ASP A 609 -26.74 -19.74 -2.49
CA ASP A 609 -26.41 -20.91 -1.67
C ASP A 609 -27.64 -21.66 -1.16
N ASN A 610 -28.81 -21.00 -1.12
CA ASN A 610 -30.05 -21.58 -0.59
C ASN A 610 -30.85 -22.33 -1.68
N ALA A 611 -30.16 -23.17 -2.45
CA ALA A 611 -30.78 -24.00 -3.48
C ALA A 611 -31.74 -25.04 -2.86
N PRO A 612 -32.90 -25.34 -3.49
CA PRO A 612 -33.36 -24.86 -4.80
C PRO A 612 -34.28 -23.63 -4.75
N SER A 613 -34.56 -23.06 -3.56
CA SER A 613 -35.46 -21.91 -3.47
C SER A 613 -34.82 -20.61 -3.89
N PHE A 614 -33.52 -20.45 -3.63
CA PHE A 614 -32.75 -19.21 -3.85
C PHE A 614 -33.34 -17.97 -3.16
N ILE A 615 -34.20 -18.17 -2.15
CA ILE A 615 -34.85 -17.09 -1.41
C ILE A 615 -34.09 -16.90 -0.09
N PRO A 616 -33.53 -15.71 0.18
CA PRO A 616 -33.04 -15.36 1.51
C PRO A 616 -34.19 -15.41 2.53
N THR A 617 -33.96 -16.02 3.71
CA THR A 617 -35.00 -16.17 4.73
C THR A 617 -35.48 -14.86 5.35
N ASP A 618 -34.69 -13.81 5.19
CA ASP A 618 -34.88 -12.45 5.70
C ASP A 618 -35.42 -11.48 4.63
N ASN A 619 -35.78 -11.95 3.43
CA ASN A 619 -36.47 -11.11 2.45
C ASN A 619 -37.78 -10.52 3.03
N PRO A 620 -38.16 -9.28 2.66
CA PRO A 620 -39.20 -8.50 3.34
C PRO A 620 -40.60 -9.14 3.30
N PHE A 621 -40.83 -10.04 2.35
CA PHE A 621 -42.15 -10.61 2.09
C PHE A 621 -42.25 -12.12 2.30
N VAL A 622 -41.18 -12.76 2.80
CA VAL A 622 -41.13 -14.22 2.96
C VAL A 622 -42.34 -14.75 3.74
N GLY A 623 -43.07 -15.67 3.11
CA GLY A 623 -44.23 -16.33 3.72
C GLY A 623 -45.53 -15.53 3.65
N ASN A 624 -45.53 -14.37 2.98
CA ASN A 624 -46.76 -13.64 2.67
C ASN A 624 -47.34 -14.12 1.34
N PRO A 625 -48.47 -14.86 1.32
CA PRO A 625 -49.02 -15.41 0.07
C PRO A 625 -49.53 -14.35 -0.91
N ALA A 626 -49.60 -13.07 -0.50
CA ALA A 626 -50.00 -11.97 -1.35
C ALA A 626 -48.83 -11.34 -2.14
N VAL A 627 -47.58 -11.68 -1.83
CA VAL A 627 -46.38 -11.12 -2.48
C VAL A 627 -45.43 -12.26 -2.85
N ARG A 628 -44.63 -12.09 -3.91
CA ARG A 628 -43.57 -13.04 -4.27
C ARG A 628 -42.39 -12.90 -3.31
N ASP A 629 -41.87 -14.03 -2.82
CA ASP A 629 -40.81 -14.06 -1.81
C ASP A 629 -39.45 -13.57 -2.38
N GLU A 630 -39.27 -13.57 -3.70
CA GLU A 630 -38.09 -13.03 -4.39
C GLU A 630 -37.95 -11.50 -4.28
N ILE A 631 -39.07 -10.79 -4.05
CA ILE A 631 -39.14 -9.33 -4.19
C ILE A 631 -38.42 -8.67 -3.02
N TRP A 632 -37.45 -7.81 -3.35
CA TRP A 632 -36.85 -6.86 -2.41
C TRP A 632 -37.57 -5.52 -2.43
N ALA A 633 -37.74 -4.93 -3.62
CA ALA A 633 -38.46 -3.66 -3.80
C ALA A 633 -39.37 -3.69 -5.03
N LEU A 634 -40.42 -2.86 -5.00
CA LEU A 634 -41.44 -2.73 -6.03
C LEU A 634 -41.40 -1.36 -6.71
N GLY A 635 -42.07 -1.25 -7.86
CA GLY A 635 -42.40 0.04 -8.45
C GLY A 635 -41.22 0.74 -9.13
N VAL A 636 -40.28 -0.02 -9.70
CA VAL A 636 -39.27 0.47 -10.64
C VAL A 636 -39.73 0.20 -12.08
N ARG A 637 -39.26 0.98 -13.05
CA ARG A 637 -39.65 0.85 -14.46
C ARG A 637 -38.67 0.00 -15.28
N ASN A 638 -37.40 0.37 -15.26
CA ASN A 638 -36.33 -0.24 -16.03
C ASN A 638 -34.98 -0.06 -15.29
N PRO A 639 -34.75 -0.69 -14.12
CA PRO A 639 -33.50 -0.57 -13.38
C PRO A 639 -32.32 -1.12 -14.22
N TRP A 640 -31.68 -0.23 -14.99
CA TRP A 640 -30.68 -0.58 -16.00
C TRP A 640 -29.34 -0.91 -15.32
N ARG A 641 -28.92 -0.03 -14.40
CA ARG A 641 -27.77 -0.21 -13.51
C ARG A 641 -28.17 0.19 -12.11
N PHE A 642 -27.62 -0.55 -11.16
CA PHE A 642 -27.61 -0.20 -9.76
C PHE A 642 -26.30 -0.70 -9.17
N SER A 643 -25.88 -0.10 -8.07
CA SER A 643 -24.64 -0.46 -7.39
C SER A 643 -24.79 -0.30 -5.88
N PHE A 644 -23.93 -0.99 -5.15
CA PHE A 644 -23.76 -0.76 -3.72
C PHE A 644 -22.58 0.16 -3.48
N ASP A 645 -22.75 1.13 -2.59
CA ASP A 645 -21.63 1.88 -2.03
C ASP A 645 -20.76 0.94 -1.20
N GLY A 646 -19.45 0.91 -1.48
CA GLY A 646 -18.50 0.05 -0.78
C GLY A 646 -18.32 0.41 0.69
N ASN A 647 -18.55 1.67 1.06
CA ASN A 647 -18.35 2.13 2.44
C ASN A 647 -19.64 2.05 3.26
N THR A 648 -20.75 2.61 2.74
CA THR A 648 -22.02 2.67 3.50
C THR A 648 -22.89 1.43 3.32
N GLY A 649 -22.72 0.69 2.23
CA GLY A 649 -23.59 -0.42 1.86
C GLY A 649 -24.95 0.00 1.28
N ASP A 650 -25.14 1.28 0.95
CA ASP A 650 -26.39 1.79 0.37
C ASP A 650 -26.58 1.31 -1.07
N LEU A 651 -27.83 0.97 -1.43
CA LEU A 651 -28.21 0.54 -2.77
C LEU A 651 -28.67 1.74 -3.62
N TRP A 652 -27.92 2.06 -4.67
CA TRP A 652 -28.21 3.14 -5.62
C TRP A 652 -28.82 2.58 -6.90
N ILE A 653 -30.06 2.95 -7.21
CA ILE A 653 -30.84 2.39 -8.32
C ILE A 653 -31.13 3.48 -9.33
N SER A 654 -30.55 3.37 -10.53
CA SER A 654 -30.88 4.25 -11.65
C SER A 654 -32.01 3.64 -12.48
N ASP A 655 -33.09 4.41 -12.62
CA ASP A 655 -34.34 3.96 -13.22
C ASP A 655 -34.82 4.94 -14.30
N PRO A 656 -34.49 4.69 -15.59
CA PRO A 656 -35.00 5.48 -16.70
C PRO A 656 -36.52 5.45 -16.81
N GLN A 657 -37.11 6.64 -16.95
CA GLN A 657 -38.55 6.86 -16.93
C GLN A 657 -39.18 7.03 -18.32
N ALA A 658 -40.49 7.32 -18.35
CA ALA A 658 -41.28 7.34 -19.59
C ALA A 658 -41.38 8.71 -20.26
N GLN A 659 -41.25 9.81 -19.52
CA GLN A 659 -41.50 11.16 -20.02
C GLN A 659 -40.37 12.15 -19.73
N SER A 660 -40.38 12.82 -18.58
CA SER A 660 -39.69 14.12 -18.43
C SER A 660 -38.42 14.07 -17.59
N ASP A 661 -38.38 13.18 -16.60
CA ASP A 661 -37.29 13.08 -15.64
C ASP A 661 -36.99 11.62 -15.36
N ASP A 662 -35.74 11.22 -15.51
CA ASP A 662 -35.24 9.94 -15.02
C ASP A 662 -34.93 10.01 -13.52
N GLU A 663 -34.85 8.85 -12.86
CA GLU A 663 -34.79 8.80 -11.41
C GLU A 663 -33.58 8.03 -10.90
N VAL A 664 -33.07 8.48 -9.76
CA VAL A 664 -32.18 7.69 -8.91
C VAL A 664 -32.82 7.53 -7.54
N ASN A 665 -33.01 6.28 -7.15
CA ASN A 665 -33.54 5.88 -5.87
C ASN A 665 -32.39 5.34 -5.01
N VAL A 666 -32.32 5.75 -3.73
CA VAL A 666 -31.32 5.23 -2.78
C VAL A 666 -32.03 4.50 -1.65
N GLU A 667 -31.65 3.24 -1.44
CA GLU A 667 -32.09 2.45 -0.30
C GLU A 667 -30.95 2.31 0.71
N MET A 668 -31.16 2.85 1.92
CA MET A 668 -30.14 2.83 2.97
C MET A 668 -29.83 1.40 3.42
N ALA A 669 -28.57 1.13 3.74
CA ALA A 669 -28.14 -0.14 4.33
C ALA A 669 -28.98 -0.48 5.58
N GLY A 670 -29.44 -1.73 5.66
CA GLY A 670 -30.25 -2.21 6.80
C GLY A 670 -31.70 -1.72 6.82
N SER A 671 -32.23 -1.10 5.75
CA SER A 671 -33.65 -0.72 5.59
C SER A 671 -34.64 -1.87 5.86
N GLY A 672 -34.20 -3.12 5.64
CA GLY A 672 -35.02 -4.32 5.65
C GLY A 672 -35.84 -4.55 4.38
N GLY A 673 -35.65 -3.72 3.34
CA GLY A 673 -36.34 -3.85 2.06
C GLY A 673 -37.81 -3.47 2.10
N GLY A 674 -38.52 -3.81 1.02
CA GLY A 674 -39.97 -3.64 0.87
C GLY A 674 -40.41 -2.26 0.38
N ALA A 675 -39.48 -1.43 -0.09
CA ALA A 675 -39.78 -0.14 -0.70
C ALA A 675 -40.68 -0.29 -1.94
N ASN A 676 -41.50 0.72 -2.19
CA ASN A 676 -42.28 0.85 -3.42
C ASN A 676 -41.99 2.21 -4.05
N TYR A 677 -41.20 2.23 -5.13
CA TYR A 677 -40.72 3.44 -5.79
C TYR A 677 -41.76 4.11 -6.70
N GLY A 678 -42.98 3.56 -6.74
CA GLY A 678 -44.13 4.27 -7.23
C GLY A 678 -44.47 4.07 -8.70
N TRP A 679 -43.58 3.59 -9.57
CA TRP A 679 -43.95 3.32 -10.96
C TRP A 679 -45.05 2.24 -11.04
N ASN A 680 -46.18 2.42 -11.72
CA ASN A 680 -46.59 3.54 -12.59
C ASN A 680 -47.63 4.51 -11.96
N CYS A 681 -47.80 4.47 -10.64
CA CYS A 681 -48.60 5.45 -9.92
C CYS A 681 -47.96 6.86 -9.95
N PHE A 682 -46.63 6.89 -9.87
CA PHE A 682 -45.82 8.09 -9.89
C PHE A 682 -44.68 7.94 -10.91
N GLU A 683 -44.30 9.06 -11.49
CA GLU A 683 -43.06 9.29 -12.23
C GLU A 683 -42.40 10.49 -11.53
N GLY A 684 -41.27 10.24 -10.90
CA GLY A 684 -40.67 11.05 -9.87
C GLY A 684 -41.59 11.17 -8.67
N ASP A 685 -41.83 12.40 -8.25
CA ASP A 685 -42.84 12.76 -7.25
C ASP A 685 -44.18 13.17 -7.88
N ALA A 686 -44.30 13.10 -9.22
CA ALA A 686 -45.50 13.50 -9.95
C ALA A 686 -46.42 12.31 -10.20
N SER A 687 -47.73 12.52 -10.03
CA SER A 687 -48.71 11.47 -10.32
C SER A 687 -48.75 11.17 -11.82
N TYR A 688 -48.60 9.90 -12.17
CA TYR A 688 -48.67 9.40 -13.55
C TYR A 688 -50.05 8.80 -13.85
N ASP A 689 -50.38 7.66 -13.24
CA ASP A 689 -51.72 7.07 -13.26
C ASP A 689 -52.24 6.81 -11.85
N SER A 690 -53.15 7.66 -11.37
CA SER A 690 -53.76 7.51 -10.03
C SER A 690 -54.74 6.34 -9.90
N SER A 691 -55.08 5.66 -11.00
CA SER A 691 -56.05 4.57 -10.99
C SER A 691 -55.55 3.43 -10.12
N GLY A 692 -56.27 3.03 -9.07
CA GLY A 692 -55.90 1.90 -8.21
C GLY A 692 -54.57 2.07 -7.46
N CYS A 693 -54.14 3.30 -7.22
CA CYS A 693 -52.96 3.60 -6.42
C CYS A 693 -53.33 3.87 -4.97
N GLY A 694 -52.42 3.49 -4.07
CA GLY A 694 -52.44 3.83 -2.66
C GLY A 694 -52.30 5.32 -2.36
N ASN A 695 -52.32 5.67 -1.07
CA ASN A 695 -51.96 7.01 -0.63
C ASN A 695 -50.48 7.28 -0.96
N SER A 696 -50.11 8.51 -1.33
CA SER A 696 -48.72 8.88 -1.64
C SER A 696 -47.73 8.51 -0.52
N ALA A 697 -48.15 8.49 0.75
CA ALA A 697 -47.34 8.06 1.88
C ALA A 697 -46.96 6.56 1.88
N GLN A 698 -47.45 5.77 0.91
CA GLN A 698 -47.11 4.35 0.74
C GLN A 698 -45.98 4.13 -0.26
N TYR A 699 -45.45 5.20 -0.85
CA TYR A 699 -44.38 5.17 -1.85
C TYR A 699 -43.15 5.90 -1.35
N VAL A 700 -42.00 5.50 -1.88
CA VAL A 700 -40.72 6.16 -1.69
C VAL A 700 -40.44 6.94 -2.97
N PHE A 701 -40.17 8.23 -2.85
CA PHE A 701 -39.83 9.09 -3.98
C PHE A 701 -38.32 9.14 -4.19
N PRO A 702 -37.85 9.44 -5.42
CA PRO A 702 -36.44 9.40 -5.75
C PRO A 702 -35.63 10.42 -4.95
N THR A 703 -34.36 10.05 -4.72
CA THR A 703 -33.37 10.92 -4.07
C THR A 703 -33.09 12.14 -4.93
N PHE A 704 -32.92 11.95 -6.24
CA PHE A 704 -32.85 13.03 -7.21
C PHE A 704 -33.42 12.62 -8.57
N ARG A 705 -33.67 13.63 -9.41
CA ARG A 705 -34.20 13.48 -10.77
C ARG A 705 -33.22 14.04 -11.79
N HIS A 706 -33.06 13.33 -12.90
CA HIS A 706 -32.27 13.76 -14.04
C HIS A 706 -33.17 14.27 -15.17
N THR A 707 -33.09 15.56 -15.50
CA THR A 707 -33.98 16.18 -16.48
C THR A 707 -33.60 15.81 -17.91
N LEU A 708 -34.57 15.29 -18.67
CA LEU A 708 -34.39 14.85 -20.06
C LEU A 708 -34.50 16.02 -21.06
N SER A 709 -33.56 16.96 -20.98
CA SER A 709 -33.47 18.13 -21.86
C SER A 709 -32.04 18.38 -22.35
N ALA A 710 -31.85 19.32 -23.27
CA ALA A 710 -30.52 19.68 -23.81
C ALA A 710 -29.71 18.51 -24.44
N GLY A 711 -30.40 17.49 -24.97
CA GLY A 711 -29.78 16.31 -25.57
C GLY A 711 -29.83 15.06 -24.69
N ASN A 712 -30.15 15.21 -23.40
CA ASN A 712 -30.31 14.10 -22.47
C ASN A 712 -31.59 13.31 -22.75
N CYS A 713 -31.54 11.99 -22.59
CA CYS A 713 -32.67 11.10 -22.88
C CYS A 713 -32.79 9.86 -21.99
N SER A 714 -31.73 9.45 -21.29
CA SER A 714 -31.74 8.25 -20.47
C SER A 714 -30.53 8.22 -19.55
N ILE A 715 -30.76 8.12 -18.25
CA ILE A 715 -29.71 7.92 -17.25
C ILE A 715 -29.11 6.52 -17.39
N ILE A 716 -27.79 6.46 -17.32
CA ILE A 716 -26.98 5.27 -17.14
C ILE A 716 -26.41 5.37 -15.74
N GLY A 717 -26.81 4.45 -14.87
CA GLY A 717 -26.29 4.40 -13.51
C GLY A 717 -24.79 4.12 -13.47
N GLY A 718 -24.15 4.50 -12.37
CA GLY A 718 -22.74 4.24 -12.12
C GLY A 718 -22.50 3.89 -10.66
N HIS A 719 -21.51 4.55 -10.04
CA HIS A 719 -21.00 4.19 -8.73
C HIS A 719 -20.80 5.44 -7.87
N VAL A 720 -20.96 5.27 -6.56
CA VAL A 720 -20.34 6.19 -5.61
C VAL A 720 -18.83 6.00 -5.74
N TYR A 721 -18.12 7.09 -6.05
CA TYR A 721 -16.68 7.03 -6.23
C TYR A 721 -16.00 6.85 -4.87
N ARG A 722 -15.19 5.79 -4.78
CA ARG A 722 -14.40 5.40 -3.60
C ARG A 722 -12.95 5.12 -3.96
N GLY A 723 -12.53 5.54 -5.17
CA GLY A 723 -11.15 5.47 -5.60
C GLY A 723 -10.32 6.61 -5.04
N CYS A 724 -9.01 6.50 -5.17
CA CYS A 724 -8.06 7.43 -4.56
C CYS A 724 -7.43 8.39 -5.55
N SER A 725 -7.53 8.12 -6.85
CA SER A 725 -6.85 8.92 -7.86
C SER A 725 -7.53 10.26 -8.13
N ILE A 726 -8.83 10.39 -7.86
CA ILE A 726 -9.65 11.56 -8.18
C ILE A 726 -10.38 12.08 -6.93
N PRO A 727 -9.70 12.79 -6.01
CA PRO A 727 -10.30 13.28 -4.77
C PRO A 727 -11.59 14.09 -4.99
N LEU A 728 -11.64 14.89 -6.07
CA LEU A 728 -12.82 15.68 -6.48
C LEU A 728 -14.13 14.87 -6.57
N LEU A 729 -14.05 13.59 -6.91
CA LEU A 729 -15.23 12.74 -7.05
C LEU A 729 -15.56 11.98 -5.77
N SER A 730 -14.72 12.01 -4.73
CA SER A 730 -14.88 11.20 -3.51
C SER A 730 -16.26 11.34 -2.89
N GLY A 731 -16.90 10.20 -2.62
CA GLY A 731 -18.24 10.13 -2.04
C GLY A 731 -19.38 10.58 -2.97
N ARG A 732 -19.10 11.03 -4.19
CA ARG A 732 -20.10 11.46 -5.15
C ARG A 732 -20.58 10.28 -6.00
N PHE A 733 -21.88 10.22 -6.27
CA PHE A 733 -22.46 9.24 -7.19
C PHE A 733 -22.26 9.70 -8.63
N VAL A 734 -21.36 9.04 -9.36
CA VAL A 734 -21.04 9.35 -10.75
C VAL A 734 -21.94 8.56 -11.69
N TYR A 735 -22.56 9.24 -12.64
CA TYR A 735 -23.51 8.66 -13.61
C TYR A 735 -23.39 9.34 -14.97
N ALA A 736 -23.99 8.77 -16.01
CA ALA A 736 -23.97 9.36 -17.35
C ALA A 736 -25.36 9.45 -17.97
N ASP A 737 -25.52 10.29 -18.99
CA ASP A 737 -26.67 10.20 -19.91
C ASP A 737 -26.26 9.49 -21.20
N TYR A 738 -27.06 8.51 -21.59
CA TYR A 738 -26.83 7.69 -22.78
C TYR A 738 -26.79 8.50 -24.07
N CYS A 739 -27.76 9.39 -24.30
CA CYS A 739 -27.91 10.06 -25.61
C CYS A 739 -26.90 11.18 -25.79
N SER A 740 -26.66 11.97 -24.75
CA SER A 740 -25.72 13.08 -24.82
C SER A 740 -24.27 12.63 -24.61
N GLY A 741 -24.07 11.46 -23.99
CA GLY A 741 -22.75 10.97 -23.59
C GLY A 741 -22.14 11.76 -22.44
N ARG A 742 -22.92 12.64 -21.81
CA ARG A 742 -22.46 13.55 -20.74
C ARG A 742 -22.34 12.79 -19.42
N VAL A 743 -21.30 13.12 -18.66
CA VAL A 743 -21.01 12.52 -17.36
C VAL A 743 -21.30 13.55 -16.27
N TYR A 744 -21.97 13.09 -15.22
CA TYR A 744 -22.43 13.89 -14.11
C TYR A 744 -22.01 13.25 -12.79
N SER A 745 -21.96 14.05 -11.73
CA SER A 745 -21.89 13.55 -10.36
C SER A 745 -23.01 14.15 -9.51
N TYR A 746 -23.51 13.37 -8.56
CA TYR A 746 -24.44 13.82 -7.52
C TYR A 746 -23.75 13.75 -6.15
N ASN A 747 -23.74 14.85 -5.42
CA ASN A 747 -23.22 14.88 -4.05
C ASN A 747 -24.34 14.55 -3.05
N PRO A 748 -24.25 13.43 -2.30
CA PRO A 748 -25.26 13.06 -1.32
C PRO A 748 -25.31 14.00 -0.10
N ALA A 749 -24.24 14.72 0.21
CA ALA A 749 -24.14 15.59 1.38
C ALA A 749 -24.99 16.85 1.24
N ASP A 750 -24.96 17.50 0.08
CA ASP A 750 -25.66 18.77 -0.17
C ASP A 750 -26.74 18.70 -1.27
N GLY A 751 -26.80 17.59 -2.02
CA GLY A 751 -27.74 17.36 -3.10
C GLY A 751 -27.41 18.06 -4.41
N SER A 752 -26.18 18.57 -4.57
CA SER A 752 -25.73 19.21 -5.81
C SER A 752 -25.51 18.19 -6.94
N ILE A 753 -25.71 18.65 -8.18
CA ILE A 753 -25.41 17.89 -9.41
C ILE A 753 -24.43 18.72 -10.22
N GLU A 754 -23.31 18.11 -10.59
CA GLU A 754 -22.27 18.71 -11.41
C GLU A 754 -22.11 17.95 -12.73
N ASP A 755 -21.71 18.66 -13.77
CA ASP A 755 -21.52 18.15 -15.12
C ASP A 755 -20.02 18.17 -15.44
N HIS A 756 -19.41 17.00 -15.47
CA HIS A 756 -17.96 16.83 -15.64
C HIS A 756 -17.57 16.63 -17.10
N THR A 757 -18.49 16.85 -18.05
CA THR A 757 -18.22 16.57 -19.46
C THR A 757 -17.04 17.39 -19.99
N GLU A 758 -16.91 18.66 -19.59
CA GLU A 758 -15.79 19.50 -20.05
C GLU A 758 -14.47 19.07 -19.39
N ASP A 759 -14.51 18.71 -18.11
CA ASP A 759 -13.37 18.21 -17.34
C ASP A 759 -12.73 17.00 -18.03
N LEU A 760 -13.54 16.10 -18.61
CA LEU A 760 -13.07 14.91 -19.34
C LEU A 760 -12.25 15.20 -20.62
N GLY A 761 -11.88 16.46 -20.90
CA GLY A 761 -11.13 16.87 -22.09
C GLY A 761 -11.94 16.68 -23.37
N TRP A 762 -13.26 16.81 -23.26
CA TRP A 762 -14.18 16.22 -24.23
C TRP A 762 -14.27 16.98 -25.56
N GLU A 763 -13.47 16.55 -26.54
CA GLU A 763 -13.71 16.81 -27.97
C GLU A 763 -14.44 15.62 -28.64
N SER A 764 -15.72 15.39 -28.33
CA SER A 764 -16.66 14.60 -29.15
C SER A 764 -16.33 13.11 -29.47
N ALA A 765 -15.30 12.51 -28.88
CA ALA A 765 -14.70 11.28 -29.39
C ALA A 765 -15.35 9.95 -28.93
N LEU A 766 -16.04 9.88 -27.77
CA LEU A 766 -16.44 8.58 -27.20
C LEU A 766 -17.83 8.07 -27.62
N GLY A 767 -18.76 8.93 -28.02
CA GLY A 767 -20.13 8.53 -28.37
C GLY A 767 -21.03 8.36 -27.14
N SER A 768 -22.00 7.45 -27.22
CA SER A 768 -22.95 7.18 -26.12
C SER A 768 -22.29 6.32 -25.05
N ILE A 769 -22.46 6.71 -23.78
CA ILE A 769 -22.01 5.89 -22.64
C ILE A 769 -23.06 4.80 -22.36
N LEU A 770 -22.62 3.54 -22.27
CA LEU A 770 -23.46 2.36 -22.07
C LEU A 770 -23.46 1.86 -20.62
N SER A 771 -22.35 2.08 -19.92
CA SER A 771 -22.16 1.75 -18.50
C SER A 771 -21.00 2.57 -17.92
N ILE A 772 -21.01 2.71 -16.61
CA ILE A 772 -19.82 3.06 -15.84
C ILE A 772 -19.48 1.82 -15.01
N GLY A 773 -18.20 1.43 -14.98
CA GLY A 773 -17.71 0.34 -14.15
C GLY A 773 -16.62 0.83 -13.20
N ARG A 774 -16.21 -0.04 -12.27
CA ARG A 774 -15.09 0.23 -11.35
C ARG A 774 -14.14 -0.96 -11.22
N ASP A 775 -12.87 -0.70 -10.97
CA ASP A 775 -11.92 -1.72 -10.55
C ASP A 775 -11.95 -1.96 -9.03
N THR A 776 -11.02 -2.77 -8.53
CA THR A 776 -10.89 -3.10 -7.11
C THR A 776 -10.43 -1.92 -6.27
N ASP A 777 -9.75 -0.95 -6.88
CA ASP A 777 -9.21 0.24 -6.22
C ASP A 777 -10.24 1.37 -6.20
N GLY A 778 -11.43 1.15 -6.77
CA GLY A 778 -12.52 2.12 -6.80
C GLY A 778 -12.44 3.12 -7.95
N GLU A 779 -11.49 2.95 -8.86
CA GLU A 779 -11.29 3.81 -10.02
C GLU A 779 -12.34 3.54 -11.09
N LEU A 780 -12.77 4.59 -11.81
CA LEU A 780 -13.91 4.50 -12.72
C LEU A 780 -13.49 4.30 -14.18
N TYR A 781 -14.33 3.54 -14.88
CA TYR A 781 -14.18 3.25 -16.30
C TYR A 781 -15.46 3.59 -17.05
N LEU A 782 -15.35 4.38 -18.10
CA LEU A 782 -16.43 4.70 -19.02
C LEU A 782 -16.48 3.66 -20.15
N VAL A 783 -17.66 3.05 -20.32
CA VAL A 783 -17.93 2.04 -21.36
C VAL A 783 -18.74 2.68 -22.46
N SER A 784 -18.22 2.77 -23.69
CA SER A 784 -18.88 3.49 -24.79
C SER A 784 -19.45 2.59 -25.89
N ASP A 785 -20.42 3.11 -26.63
CA ASP A 785 -21.04 2.45 -27.79
C ASP A 785 -20.11 2.37 -29.02
N SER A 786 -19.06 3.18 -29.05
CA SER A 786 -17.96 3.09 -30.01
C SER A 786 -17.09 1.84 -29.79
N GLY A 787 -17.34 1.07 -28.72
CA GLY A 787 -16.63 -0.16 -28.40
C GLY A 787 -15.33 0.07 -27.63
N GLY A 788 -15.20 1.24 -26.99
CA GLY A 788 -14.03 1.63 -26.21
C GLY A 788 -14.31 1.64 -24.70
N ILE A 789 -13.28 1.29 -23.93
CA ILE A 789 -13.25 1.42 -22.46
C ILE A 789 -12.19 2.44 -22.12
N HIS A 790 -12.53 3.43 -21.31
CA HIS A 790 -11.62 4.48 -20.90
C HIS A 790 -11.61 4.61 -19.39
N ARG A 791 -10.44 4.57 -18.77
CA ARG A 791 -10.26 4.88 -17.35
C ARG A 791 -10.30 6.39 -17.16
N VAL A 792 -11.02 6.86 -16.14
CA VAL A 792 -10.96 8.25 -15.72
C VAL A 792 -9.71 8.41 -14.85
N ILE A 793 -8.85 9.35 -15.20
CA ILE A 793 -7.61 9.63 -14.46
C ILE A 793 -7.57 11.11 -14.03
N PRO A 794 -6.90 11.45 -12.91
CA PRO A 794 -6.66 12.85 -12.58
C PRO A 794 -5.75 13.51 -13.62
N GLU A 795 -5.96 14.79 -13.92
CA GLU A 795 -4.91 15.58 -14.55
C GLU A 795 -3.75 15.67 -13.56
N VAL A 796 -2.62 15.08 -13.95
CA VAL A 796 -1.37 15.30 -13.23
C VAL A 796 -0.96 16.74 -13.49
N ILE A 797 -1.34 17.66 -12.60
CA ILE A 797 -0.69 18.97 -12.53
C ILE A 797 0.74 18.68 -12.10
N GLY A 798 1.62 18.50 -13.08
CA GLY A 798 3.06 18.51 -12.84
C GLY A 798 3.45 19.82 -12.14
N PRO A 799 4.58 19.85 -11.41
CA PRO A 799 4.98 21.02 -10.64
C PRO A 799 4.94 22.29 -11.51
N VAL A 800 4.24 23.32 -11.03
CA VAL A 800 4.28 24.65 -11.64
C VAL A 800 5.72 25.17 -11.60
N CYS A 801 6.34 25.36 -12.75
CA CYS A 801 7.62 26.07 -12.88
C CYS A 801 7.35 27.56 -13.17
N GLY A 802 7.34 28.44 -12.14
CA GLY A 802 7.33 29.90 -12.33
C GLY A 802 6.65 30.74 -11.24
N ASN A 803 6.89 32.06 -11.24
CA ASN A 803 6.37 33.00 -10.23
C ASN A 803 5.06 33.73 -10.64
N GLY A 804 4.57 33.50 -11.86
CA GLY A 804 3.24 33.93 -12.29
C GLY A 804 3.10 35.42 -12.64
N ILE A 805 4.20 36.13 -12.94
CA ILE A 805 4.16 37.56 -13.30
C ILE A 805 4.91 37.82 -14.62
N VAL A 806 4.19 38.34 -15.62
CA VAL A 806 4.78 38.82 -16.90
C VAL A 806 5.30 40.25 -16.73
N GLU A 807 6.60 40.49 -16.94
CA GLU A 807 7.25 41.80 -16.79
C GLU A 807 7.42 42.58 -18.11
N GLU A 808 7.80 43.87 -18.03
CA GLU A 808 7.82 44.80 -19.17
C GLU A 808 8.95 44.47 -20.17
N GLY A 809 8.62 43.67 -21.19
CA GLY A 809 9.53 43.16 -22.21
C GLY A 809 9.21 41.72 -22.65
N GLU A 810 8.39 41.02 -21.86
CA GLU A 810 7.99 39.62 -22.06
C GLU A 810 6.61 39.50 -22.74
N SER A 811 6.37 38.34 -23.37
CA SER A 811 5.08 38.00 -23.99
C SER A 811 4.32 36.88 -23.24
N CYS A 812 5.02 36.11 -22.41
CA CYS A 812 4.60 35.01 -21.52
C CYS A 812 5.72 34.73 -20.49
N ASP A 813 5.42 33.99 -19.40
CA ASP A 813 6.36 33.58 -18.32
C ASP A 813 6.90 32.16 -18.63
N ASP A 814 8.23 31.95 -18.59
CA ASP A 814 8.95 30.71 -18.97
C ASP A 814 9.76 30.07 -17.81
N GLY A 815 9.50 30.50 -16.57
CA GLY A 815 9.91 29.75 -15.39
C GLY A 815 11.37 29.89 -14.95
N ASN A 816 12.10 30.93 -15.35
CA ASN A 816 13.44 31.22 -14.84
C ASN A 816 13.56 32.62 -14.18
N GLU A 817 14.60 32.85 -13.37
CA GLU A 817 14.79 34.11 -12.61
C GLU A 817 15.65 35.18 -13.34
N LEU A 818 15.95 35.03 -14.64
CA LEU A 818 16.87 35.91 -15.37
C LEU A 818 16.14 37.00 -16.17
N PRO A 819 16.36 38.29 -15.87
CA PRO A 819 15.67 39.37 -16.59
C PRO A 819 16.12 39.50 -18.06
N GLY A 820 15.17 39.42 -18.99
CA GLY A 820 15.33 39.90 -20.38
C GLY A 820 15.97 38.92 -21.37
N ASP A 821 15.84 37.62 -21.15
CA ASP A 821 16.28 36.57 -22.08
C ASP A 821 15.23 36.13 -23.11
N GLY A 822 14.00 36.64 -23.02
CA GLY A 822 12.90 36.22 -23.89
C GLY A 822 13.26 36.09 -25.38
N CYS A 823 13.05 34.88 -25.91
CA CYS A 823 12.71 34.51 -27.30
C CYS A 823 13.01 33.00 -27.49
N PHE A 824 12.13 32.14 -28.04
CA PHE A 824 11.53 32.28 -29.37
C PHE A 824 10.51 31.13 -29.61
N GLN A 825 9.21 31.46 -29.66
CA GLN A 825 8.04 30.59 -29.96
C GLN A 825 7.60 29.60 -28.87
N CYS A 826 6.41 29.83 -28.30
CA CYS A 826 5.66 28.89 -27.50
C CYS A 826 5.19 27.70 -28.37
N ALA A 827 6.04 26.70 -28.51
CA ALA A 827 5.67 25.34 -28.83
C ALA A 827 6.23 24.47 -27.71
N GLU A 828 5.46 23.46 -27.28
CA GLU A 828 5.86 22.50 -26.25
C GLU A 828 7.32 22.06 -26.40
N GLU A 829 8.11 22.25 -25.34
CA GLU A 829 9.38 21.55 -25.16
C GLU A 829 9.02 20.09 -24.81
N THR A 830 8.84 19.27 -25.84
CA THR A 830 8.67 17.82 -25.71
C THR A 830 9.92 17.25 -25.04
N GLY A 831 9.77 16.69 -23.83
CA GLY A 831 10.84 16.12 -23.00
C GLY A 831 11.51 14.86 -23.55
N SER A 832 12.06 14.91 -24.75
CA SER A 832 13.00 13.90 -25.29
C SER A 832 14.00 14.50 -26.26
N ASP A 833 14.09 15.84 -26.34
CA ASP A 833 14.96 16.52 -27.28
C ASP A 833 16.45 16.32 -27.00
N LEU A 834 16.79 16.20 -25.72
CA LEU A 834 18.17 15.98 -25.27
C LEU A 834 18.28 14.57 -24.70
N CYS A 835 19.48 14.02 -24.77
CA CYS A 835 19.83 12.79 -24.09
C CYS A 835 19.58 12.95 -22.59
N GLU A 836 19.95 14.05 -21.92
CA GLU A 836 19.69 14.18 -20.47
C GLU A 836 18.20 14.22 -20.11
N THR A 837 17.33 14.48 -21.09
CA THR A 837 15.89 14.54 -20.92
C THR A 837 15.15 13.41 -21.60
N ALA A 838 15.82 12.32 -21.97
CA ALA A 838 15.21 11.20 -22.70
C ALA A 838 14.01 10.58 -21.96
N TYR A 839 12.97 10.21 -22.71
CA TYR A 839 11.82 9.49 -22.15
C TYR A 839 12.13 8.02 -21.89
N GLU A 840 11.64 7.46 -20.80
CA GLU A 840 11.63 6.00 -20.65
C GLU A 840 10.65 5.38 -21.64
N VAL A 841 11.08 4.37 -22.41
CA VAL A 841 10.18 3.69 -23.37
C VAL A 841 9.19 2.81 -22.64
N VAL A 842 7.95 2.81 -23.12
CA VAL A 842 6.96 1.77 -22.79
C VAL A 842 7.04 0.63 -23.79
N LEU A 843 6.70 -0.59 -23.37
CA LEU A 843 6.54 -1.71 -24.30
C LEU A 843 5.30 -1.47 -25.16
N GLY A 844 5.41 -1.71 -26.46
CA GLY A 844 4.42 -1.30 -27.45
C GLY A 844 4.81 0.00 -28.14
N ASP A 845 3.83 0.82 -28.49
CA ASP A 845 4.01 1.97 -29.36
C ASP A 845 4.35 3.25 -28.58
N ASN A 846 5.47 3.88 -28.92
CA ASN A 846 5.93 5.15 -28.36
C ASN A 846 5.84 6.23 -29.44
N LEU A 847 4.97 7.22 -29.28
CA LEU A 847 4.84 8.32 -30.25
C LEU A 847 6.03 9.27 -30.15
N PHE A 848 6.51 9.76 -31.29
CA PHE A 848 7.60 10.73 -31.34
C PHE A 848 7.42 11.76 -32.44
N ASN A 849 8.06 12.93 -32.31
CA ASN A 849 8.15 13.92 -33.37
C ASN A 849 9.50 14.66 -33.34
N THR A 850 10.32 14.46 -34.37
CA THR A 850 11.66 15.10 -34.47
C THR A 850 11.61 16.50 -35.08
N SER A 851 10.43 17.00 -35.46
CA SER A 851 10.26 18.29 -36.13
C SER A 851 10.51 19.51 -35.23
N SER A 852 10.58 19.33 -33.92
CA SER A 852 11.00 20.35 -32.94
C SER A 852 12.38 20.06 -32.37
N ALA A 853 12.93 18.86 -32.57
CA ALA A 853 14.13 18.40 -31.90
C ALA A 853 15.45 19.06 -32.35
N SER A 854 16.55 18.79 -31.69
CA SER A 854 17.90 19.30 -31.87
C SER A 854 18.90 18.14 -31.94
N ALA A 855 20.11 18.41 -32.42
CA ALA A 855 21.17 17.41 -32.50
C ALA A 855 22.18 17.68 -31.39
N GLU A 856 22.22 16.81 -30.39
CA GLU A 856 23.07 17.01 -29.22
C GLU A 856 24.43 16.32 -29.35
N LEU A 857 24.43 15.04 -29.74
CA LEU A 857 25.67 14.27 -29.91
C LEU A 857 26.16 14.29 -31.37
N ALA A 858 27.46 14.06 -31.56
CA ALA A 858 28.00 13.84 -32.90
C ALA A 858 27.35 12.63 -33.58
N ASP A 859 27.37 12.61 -34.91
CA ASP A 859 26.85 11.50 -35.72
C ASP A 859 27.46 10.16 -35.25
N PRO A 860 26.63 9.12 -35.01
CA PRO A 860 27.12 7.81 -34.63
C PRO A 860 28.02 7.19 -35.72
N SER A 861 28.88 6.26 -35.30
CA SER A 861 29.70 5.49 -36.24
C SER A 861 28.87 4.41 -36.93
N ASP A 862 28.79 4.46 -38.25
CA ASP A 862 28.08 3.45 -39.06
C ASP A 862 28.80 2.08 -39.14
N GLU A 863 29.96 1.93 -38.49
CA GLU A 863 30.77 0.69 -38.56
C GLU A 863 30.01 -0.57 -38.10
N LEU A 864 29.06 -0.42 -37.16
CA LEU A 864 28.21 -1.49 -36.63
C LEU A 864 27.00 -1.82 -37.52
N CYS A 865 26.69 -0.98 -38.51
CA CYS A 865 25.42 -1.00 -39.25
C CYS A 865 25.66 -1.12 -40.75
N GLN A 866 26.39 -2.17 -41.11
CA GLN A 866 26.82 -2.41 -42.48
C GLN A 866 25.63 -2.70 -43.39
N GLY A 867 25.45 -1.85 -44.40
CA GLY A 867 24.40 -2.01 -45.41
C GLY A 867 23.10 -1.26 -45.11
N THR A 868 23.08 -0.44 -44.06
CA THR A 868 22.02 0.54 -43.78
C THR A 868 22.53 1.95 -44.09
N TYR A 869 21.69 2.83 -44.60
CA TYR A 869 21.99 4.24 -44.85
C TYR A 869 21.44 5.06 -43.68
N LEU A 870 22.34 5.54 -42.81
CA LEU A 870 21.97 6.25 -41.59
C LEU A 870 22.12 7.77 -41.67
N ASP A 871 22.85 8.29 -42.67
CA ASP A 871 23.30 9.69 -42.85
C ASP A 871 22.65 10.70 -41.89
N TRP A 872 23.25 10.90 -40.71
CA TRP A 872 22.71 11.76 -39.66
C TRP A 872 22.94 13.26 -39.93
N GLN A 873 23.43 13.62 -41.12
CA GLN A 873 23.78 15.00 -41.44
C GLN A 873 22.56 15.92 -41.34
N GLY A 874 22.56 16.77 -40.29
CA GLY A 874 21.45 17.69 -40.02
C GLY A 874 20.21 17.02 -39.43
N SER A 875 20.34 15.79 -38.94
CA SER A 875 19.32 15.08 -38.15
C SER A 875 18.94 15.88 -36.91
N ARG A 876 17.72 15.65 -36.44
CA ARG A 876 17.14 16.24 -35.23
C ARG A 876 16.67 15.06 -34.41
N ASP A 877 17.16 14.94 -33.20
CA ASP A 877 17.18 13.64 -32.53
C ASP A 877 16.30 13.67 -31.31
N VAL A 878 15.46 12.65 -31.19
CA VAL A 878 14.71 12.39 -29.96
C VAL A 878 15.30 11.18 -29.26
N TRP A 879 15.30 11.24 -27.94
CA TRP A 879 15.98 10.28 -27.08
C TRP A 879 15.00 9.54 -26.19
N PHE A 880 15.26 8.23 -26.05
CA PHE A 880 14.59 7.40 -25.09
C PHE A 880 15.57 6.57 -24.26
N THR A 881 15.14 6.07 -23.11
CA THR A 881 15.87 5.12 -22.25
C THR A 881 15.12 3.81 -22.13
N PHE A 882 15.86 2.73 -21.92
CA PHE A 882 15.33 1.41 -21.64
C PHE A 882 16.24 0.72 -20.60
N ASN A 883 15.69 0.43 -19.42
CA ASN A 883 16.40 -0.21 -18.31
C ASN A 883 15.82 -1.61 -18.05
N PRO A 884 16.31 -2.66 -18.72
CA PRO A 884 15.83 -4.02 -18.53
C PRO A 884 16.12 -4.52 -17.10
N THR A 885 15.07 -4.96 -16.41
CA THR A 885 15.18 -5.62 -15.10
C THR A 885 15.63 -7.08 -15.20
N LEU A 886 15.45 -7.70 -16.37
CA LEU A 886 15.89 -9.06 -16.72
C LEU A 886 16.75 -9.01 -17.98
N SER A 887 17.57 -10.03 -18.24
CA SER A 887 18.28 -10.10 -19.53
C SER A 887 17.34 -10.67 -20.60
N GLY A 888 17.39 -10.16 -21.83
CA GLY A 888 16.42 -10.55 -22.84
C GLY A 888 16.74 -10.04 -24.24
N ALA A 889 15.75 -10.13 -25.12
CA ALA A 889 15.86 -9.71 -26.51
C ALA A 889 14.98 -8.49 -26.78
N LEU A 890 15.61 -7.33 -26.99
CA LEU A 890 14.97 -6.07 -27.36
C LEU A 890 14.82 -5.95 -28.88
N SER A 891 13.64 -5.57 -29.34
CA SER A 891 13.36 -5.22 -30.74
C SER A 891 12.70 -3.84 -30.81
N LEU A 892 13.18 -3.01 -31.72
CA LEU A 892 12.77 -1.63 -31.94
C LEU A 892 12.39 -1.47 -33.42
N SER A 893 11.25 -0.87 -33.73
CA SER A 893 10.82 -0.59 -35.11
C SER A 893 10.18 0.80 -35.20
N THR A 894 10.51 1.56 -36.24
CA THR A 894 9.82 2.83 -36.55
C THR A 894 8.80 2.68 -37.68
N CYS A 895 8.33 1.46 -37.95
CA CYS A 895 7.39 1.15 -39.01
C CYS A 895 6.03 1.84 -38.79
N ASP A 896 5.79 2.91 -39.52
CA ASP A 896 4.54 3.68 -39.54
C ASP A 896 4.30 4.23 -40.95
N GLY A 897 3.18 3.83 -41.57
CA GLY A 897 2.81 4.23 -42.93
C GLY A 897 2.66 5.74 -43.15
N GLY A 898 2.55 6.53 -42.08
CA GLY A 898 2.50 7.99 -42.11
C GLY A 898 3.83 8.70 -41.84
N SER A 899 4.89 7.98 -41.50
CA SER A 899 6.16 8.56 -41.05
C SER A 899 7.15 8.84 -42.20
N TYR A 900 8.40 9.16 -41.87
CA TYR A 900 9.47 9.61 -42.78
C TYR A 900 10.69 8.67 -42.76
N ASP A 901 11.73 8.98 -43.55
CA ASP A 901 12.96 8.20 -43.61
C ASP A 901 13.73 8.34 -42.28
N THR A 902 13.70 7.29 -41.45
CA THR A 902 14.13 7.34 -40.05
C THR A 902 15.48 6.67 -39.89
N SER A 903 16.28 7.15 -38.94
CA SER A 903 17.53 6.52 -38.51
C SER A 903 17.49 6.23 -37.01
N LEU A 904 17.94 5.04 -36.61
CA LEU A 904 17.86 4.54 -35.25
C LEU A 904 19.22 4.08 -34.75
N ALA A 905 19.60 4.51 -33.55
CA ALA A 905 20.81 4.09 -32.86
C ALA A 905 20.48 3.69 -31.41
N LEU A 906 21.10 2.60 -30.95
CA LEU A 906 20.99 2.07 -29.60
C LEU A 906 22.36 2.14 -28.93
N TYR A 907 22.42 2.75 -27.76
CA TYR A 907 23.60 2.91 -26.95
C TYR A 907 23.45 2.17 -25.61
N GLN A 908 24.59 1.86 -24.97
CA GLN A 908 24.68 1.36 -23.60
C GLN A 908 25.54 2.30 -22.76
N GLY A 909 25.13 2.59 -21.52
CA GLY A 909 25.89 3.36 -20.55
C GLY A 909 25.03 4.14 -19.55
N ASP A 910 25.63 4.56 -18.44
CA ASP A 910 24.92 5.16 -17.29
C ASP A 910 24.65 6.68 -17.45
N SER A 911 25.24 7.33 -18.45
CA SER A 911 25.02 8.77 -18.71
C SER A 911 25.33 9.14 -20.17
N CYS A 912 24.78 10.26 -20.65
CA CYS A 912 24.99 10.80 -22.00
C CYS A 912 26.46 10.98 -22.38
N SER A 913 27.30 11.31 -21.39
CA SER A 913 28.75 11.45 -21.58
C SER A 913 29.52 10.12 -21.70
N GLN A 914 28.88 8.99 -21.41
CA GLN A 914 29.47 7.65 -21.34
C GLN A 914 28.84 6.66 -22.32
N LEU A 915 27.94 7.11 -23.19
CA LEU A 915 27.22 6.24 -24.14
C LEU A 915 28.15 5.59 -25.17
N VAL A 916 28.02 4.27 -25.29
CA VAL A 916 28.71 3.46 -26.29
C VAL A 916 27.67 2.90 -27.26
N LEU A 917 27.83 3.15 -28.56
CA LEU A 917 26.92 2.63 -29.59
C LEU A 917 27.03 1.09 -29.67
N VAL A 918 25.89 0.41 -29.53
CA VAL A 918 25.82 -1.07 -29.51
C VAL A 918 25.00 -1.67 -30.67
N ALA A 919 24.05 -0.91 -31.23
CA ALA A 919 23.34 -1.27 -32.47
C ALA A 919 22.80 -0.04 -33.20
N CYS A 920 22.50 -0.16 -34.48
CA CYS A 920 21.81 0.87 -35.28
C CYS A 920 21.16 0.28 -36.54
N ASN A 921 20.25 1.03 -37.15
CA ASN A 921 19.63 0.70 -38.44
C ASN A 921 18.99 1.96 -39.06
N GLY A 922 18.99 2.08 -40.39
CA GLY A 922 18.36 3.18 -41.14
C GLY A 922 17.48 2.73 -42.32
N ASP A 923 17.43 1.43 -42.62
CA ASP A 923 16.69 0.88 -43.78
C ASP A 923 16.18 -0.54 -43.50
N GLY A 924 15.29 -0.64 -42.53
CA GLY A 924 14.52 -1.83 -42.22
C GLY A 924 13.77 -2.38 -43.43
N SER A 925 13.60 -3.70 -43.46
CA SER A 925 12.76 -4.38 -44.46
C SER A 925 12.05 -5.58 -43.85
N GLY A 926 10.87 -5.91 -44.38
CA GLY A 926 10.12 -7.13 -44.02
C GLY A 926 8.79 -6.89 -43.29
N GLU A 927 8.47 -5.66 -42.90
CA GLU A 927 7.19 -5.32 -42.25
C GLU A 927 6.22 -4.66 -43.27
N SER A 928 4.94 -5.01 -43.18
CA SER A 928 3.89 -4.50 -44.08
C SER A 928 3.18 -3.31 -43.46
N GLY A 929 2.99 -2.24 -44.23
CA GLY A 929 2.30 -1.03 -43.77
C GLY A 929 3.23 0.12 -43.35
N CYS A 930 4.55 -0.07 -43.44
CA CYS A 930 5.54 0.95 -43.11
C CYS A 930 5.71 2.00 -44.22
N GLN A 931 6.23 3.17 -43.82
CA GLN A 931 6.86 4.12 -44.71
C GLN A 931 8.08 3.53 -45.43
N ALA A 932 8.52 4.19 -46.49
CA ALA A 932 9.78 3.83 -47.14
C ALA A 932 10.95 4.14 -46.20
N TYR A 933 11.91 3.20 -46.09
CA TYR A 933 13.14 3.38 -45.32
C TYR A 933 12.89 3.65 -43.81
N TYR A 934 12.00 2.86 -43.21
CA TYR A 934 11.86 2.81 -41.75
C TYR A 934 13.09 2.17 -41.12
N SER A 935 13.30 2.35 -39.82
CA SER A 935 14.40 1.77 -39.06
C SER A 935 13.96 0.59 -38.19
N ARG A 936 14.81 -0.44 -38.08
CA ARG A 936 14.52 -1.61 -37.23
C ARG A 936 15.76 -2.26 -36.63
N ILE A 937 15.76 -2.46 -35.31
CA ILE A 937 16.69 -3.31 -34.56
C ILE A 937 15.89 -4.51 -34.05
N SER A 938 16.41 -5.73 -34.14
CA SER A 938 15.60 -6.92 -33.82
C SER A 938 16.37 -7.96 -33.04
N ASN A 939 15.75 -8.43 -31.96
CA ASN A 939 16.30 -9.40 -31.03
C ASN A 939 17.72 -9.04 -30.56
N PHE A 940 17.96 -7.75 -30.31
CA PHE A 940 19.21 -7.29 -29.72
C PHE A 940 19.28 -7.75 -28.27
N SER A 941 20.37 -8.42 -27.89
CA SER A 941 20.52 -8.93 -26.53
C SER A 941 20.81 -7.78 -25.59
N VAL A 942 20.00 -7.66 -24.55
CA VAL A 942 20.15 -6.67 -23.48
C VAL A 942 20.29 -7.40 -22.14
N ASP A 943 21.14 -6.86 -21.26
CA ASP A 943 21.50 -7.47 -19.97
C ASP A 943 20.79 -6.75 -18.82
N ALA A 944 20.37 -7.52 -17.81
CA ALA A 944 19.68 -7.00 -16.62
C ALA A 944 20.54 -5.99 -15.85
N GLY A 945 19.94 -4.88 -15.45
CA GLY A 945 20.60 -3.84 -14.64
C GLY A 945 21.55 -2.92 -15.42
N GLU A 946 21.64 -3.08 -16.73
CA GLU A 946 22.37 -2.17 -17.63
C GLU A 946 21.43 -1.14 -18.26
N SER A 947 21.88 0.10 -18.44
CA SER A 947 21.07 1.16 -19.07
C SER A 947 21.30 1.27 -20.57
N TYR A 948 20.21 1.24 -21.34
CA TYR A 948 20.22 1.42 -22.79
C TYR A 948 19.54 2.72 -23.20
N TRP A 949 20.07 3.37 -24.24
CA TRP A 949 19.57 4.65 -24.75
C TRP A 949 19.28 4.54 -26.24
N ILE A 950 18.09 4.97 -26.65
CA ILE A 950 17.60 4.90 -28.03
C ILE A 950 17.59 6.31 -28.59
N ARG A 951 18.43 6.56 -29.59
CA ARG A 951 18.45 7.81 -30.36
C ARG A 951 17.73 7.60 -31.67
N LEU A 952 16.73 8.42 -31.93
CA LEU A 952 15.94 8.37 -33.15
C LEU A 952 16.04 9.71 -33.88
N GLY A 953 16.44 9.65 -35.15
CA GLY A 953 16.52 10.81 -36.04
C GLY A 953 16.05 10.46 -37.45
N GLY A 954 16.52 11.21 -38.44
CA GLY A 954 16.15 11.01 -39.84
C GLY A 954 17.31 11.11 -40.81
N TYR A 955 17.19 10.39 -41.92
CA TYR A 955 18.21 10.38 -42.98
C TYR A 955 18.33 11.77 -43.62
N ASN A 956 19.55 12.32 -43.68
CA ASN A 956 19.90 13.61 -44.27
C ASN A 956 19.00 14.77 -43.76
N GLY A 957 18.67 14.73 -42.47
CA GLY A 957 17.91 15.78 -41.79
C GLY A 957 16.40 15.75 -42.06
N GLU A 958 15.86 14.63 -42.56
CA GLU A 958 14.41 14.43 -42.53
C GLU A 958 13.89 14.43 -41.08
N ALA A 959 12.69 14.98 -40.89
CA ALA A 959 12.06 15.11 -39.60
C ALA A 959 10.54 15.04 -39.75
N GLY A 960 9.86 14.57 -38.72
CA GLY A 960 8.42 14.34 -38.75
C GLY A 960 7.93 13.59 -37.51
N ALA A 961 6.63 13.31 -37.49
CA ALA A 961 6.03 12.45 -36.49
C ALA A 961 6.10 10.97 -36.89
N GLY A 962 6.06 10.09 -35.91
CA GLY A 962 5.98 8.64 -36.12
C GLY A 962 5.82 7.88 -34.82
N THR A 963 5.85 6.55 -34.92
CA THR A 963 5.77 5.63 -33.78
C THR A 963 7.02 4.77 -33.70
N LEU A 964 7.62 4.69 -32.51
CA LEU A 964 8.66 3.74 -32.14
C LEU A 964 8.01 2.57 -31.41
N SER A 965 7.83 1.45 -32.10
CA SER A 965 7.35 0.20 -31.51
C SER A 965 8.50 -0.53 -30.81
N VAL A 966 8.37 -0.74 -29.51
CA VAL A 966 9.32 -1.44 -28.65
C VAL A 966 8.74 -2.78 -28.23
N SER A 967 9.46 -3.86 -28.47
CA SER A 967 9.08 -5.18 -27.95
C SER A 967 10.27 -5.82 -27.27
N TYR A 968 10.01 -6.42 -26.12
CA TYR A 968 11.02 -7.01 -25.27
C TYR A 968 10.57 -8.40 -24.87
N ALA A 969 11.37 -9.40 -25.21
CA ALA A 969 11.18 -10.77 -24.75
C ALA A 969 12.24 -11.05 -23.68
N SER A 970 11.86 -10.96 -22.41
CA SER A 970 12.71 -11.43 -21.32
C SER A 970 13.02 -12.90 -21.52
N ARG A 971 14.27 -13.29 -21.24
CA ARG A 971 14.57 -14.68 -20.89
C ARG A 971 14.40 -14.78 -19.39
N GLY A 972 13.59 -15.71 -18.91
CA GLY A 972 13.57 -16.00 -17.48
C GLY A 972 14.97 -16.37 -17.00
N ILE A 973 15.24 -16.07 -15.73
CA ILE A 973 16.45 -16.52 -15.06
C ILE A 973 16.38 -18.05 -15.04
N ASP A 974 17.41 -18.71 -15.56
CA ASP A 974 17.62 -20.16 -15.55
C ASP A 974 18.99 -20.34 -14.90
N CYS A 975 19.02 -20.22 -13.58
CA CYS A 975 20.25 -20.14 -12.80
C CYS A 975 20.96 -21.50 -12.76
N ASN A 976 20.20 -22.60 -12.78
CA ASN A 976 20.71 -23.97 -12.79
C ASN A 976 21.12 -24.46 -14.21
N LYS A 977 20.79 -23.68 -15.24
CA LYS A 977 21.11 -23.89 -16.67
C LYS A 977 20.53 -25.18 -17.23
N ASN A 978 19.39 -25.63 -16.71
CA ASN A 978 18.74 -26.86 -17.15
C ASN A 978 17.86 -26.64 -18.41
N GLY A 979 17.68 -25.39 -18.84
CA GLY A 979 16.89 -25.00 -20.01
C GLY A 979 15.40 -24.78 -19.71
N ILE A 980 15.01 -24.78 -18.44
CA ILE A 980 13.71 -24.44 -17.87
C ILE A 980 13.96 -23.22 -16.98
N GLU A 981 13.04 -22.24 -17.00
CA GLU A 981 13.22 -21.01 -16.23
C GLU A 981 12.96 -21.29 -14.74
N ASP A 982 13.65 -20.62 -13.83
CA ASP A 982 13.59 -20.83 -12.38
C ASP A 982 12.15 -20.77 -11.85
N ALA A 983 11.35 -19.82 -12.32
CA ALA A 983 9.94 -19.70 -11.98
C ALA A 983 9.11 -20.90 -12.46
N LEU A 984 9.46 -21.50 -13.60
CA LEU A 984 8.84 -22.73 -14.12
C LEU A 984 9.39 -23.96 -13.39
N ASP A 985 10.66 -23.98 -12.99
CA ASP A 985 11.24 -25.04 -12.17
C ASP A 985 10.56 -25.10 -10.79
N LEU A 986 10.24 -23.95 -10.19
CA LEU A 986 9.51 -23.87 -8.93
C LEU A 986 8.01 -24.17 -9.11
N ALA A 987 7.38 -23.62 -10.16
CA ALA A 987 5.96 -23.84 -10.42
C ALA A 987 5.63 -25.29 -10.85
N GLU A 988 6.54 -25.98 -11.53
CA GLU A 988 6.40 -27.38 -11.92
C GLU A 988 7.03 -28.36 -10.90
N ALA A 989 7.53 -27.85 -9.77
CA ALA A 989 8.20 -28.61 -8.70
C ALA A 989 9.38 -29.46 -9.20
N LEU A 990 10.09 -28.95 -10.21
CA LEU A 990 11.32 -29.52 -10.75
C LEU A 990 12.54 -29.13 -9.90
N SER A 991 12.46 -28.01 -9.17
CA SER A 991 13.42 -27.56 -8.16
C SER A 991 12.71 -27.05 -6.88
N PHE A 992 13.45 -26.91 -5.79
CA PHE A 992 12.94 -26.43 -4.48
C PHE A 992 13.42 -25.01 -4.19
N ASP A 993 12.64 -24.25 -3.41
CA ASP A 993 12.96 -22.90 -2.93
C ASP A 993 12.64 -22.86 -1.43
N CYS A 994 13.62 -23.26 -0.62
CA CYS A 994 13.42 -23.45 0.82
C CYS A 994 13.26 -22.16 1.61
N ASN A 995 13.83 -21.06 1.12
CA ASN A 995 13.77 -19.75 1.79
C ASN A 995 12.69 -18.84 1.18
N ALA A 996 11.90 -19.36 0.23
CA ALA A 996 10.80 -18.70 -0.46
C ALA A 996 11.22 -17.38 -1.15
N ASN A 997 12.48 -17.30 -1.59
CA ASN A 997 13.02 -16.11 -2.26
C ASN A 997 12.82 -16.13 -3.79
N LEU A 998 12.12 -17.15 -4.30
CA LEU A 998 11.85 -17.42 -5.71
C LEU A 998 13.09 -17.77 -6.55
N ILE A 999 14.17 -18.23 -5.90
CA ILE A 999 15.40 -18.75 -6.51
C ILE A 999 15.53 -20.24 -6.13
N PRO A 1000 15.72 -21.15 -7.11
CA PRO A 1000 15.98 -22.55 -6.82
C PRO A 1000 17.17 -22.75 -5.87
N ASP A 1001 17.04 -23.64 -4.88
CA ASP A 1001 18.04 -23.91 -3.85
C ASP A 1001 19.40 -24.32 -4.44
N GLU A 1002 19.40 -25.01 -5.58
CA GLU A 1002 20.63 -25.38 -6.29
C GLU A 1002 21.43 -24.17 -6.80
N CYS A 1003 20.79 -23.02 -6.93
CA CYS A 1003 21.39 -21.73 -7.26
C CYS A 1003 21.80 -20.96 -6.01
N ASP A 1004 21.01 -21.03 -4.94
CA ASP A 1004 21.35 -20.45 -3.63
C ASP A 1004 22.50 -21.17 -2.92
N ILE A 1005 22.64 -22.48 -3.12
CA ILE A 1005 23.77 -23.27 -2.63
C ILE A 1005 25.06 -22.86 -3.35
N GLN A 1006 24.96 -22.45 -4.62
CA GLN A 1006 26.10 -21.99 -5.41
C GLN A 1006 26.59 -20.59 -5.00
N SER A 1007 25.70 -19.75 -4.44
CA SER A 1007 25.99 -18.41 -3.91
C SER A 1007 26.23 -18.39 -2.39
N GLY A 1008 25.87 -19.46 -1.66
CA GLY A 1008 26.16 -19.66 -0.23
C GLY A 1008 25.08 -19.15 0.74
N VAL A 1009 23.82 -19.08 0.30
CA VAL A 1009 22.72 -18.41 1.03
C VAL A 1009 21.54 -19.31 1.44
N SER A 1010 21.53 -20.62 1.14
CA SER A 1010 20.45 -21.56 1.54
C SER A 1010 20.94 -22.84 2.26
N VAL A 1011 20.03 -23.50 3.00
CA VAL A 1011 20.21 -24.76 3.74
C VAL A 1011 19.39 -25.87 3.05
N ASP A 1012 20.03 -27.01 2.75
CA ASP A 1012 19.44 -28.17 2.06
C ASP A 1012 18.27 -28.81 2.84
N CYS A 1013 17.04 -28.68 2.32
CA CYS A 1013 15.84 -29.26 2.92
C CYS A 1013 15.48 -30.67 2.42
N ALA A 1014 16.18 -31.20 1.42
CA ALA A 1014 15.83 -32.50 0.82
C ALA A 1014 16.48 -33.69 1.54
N GLY A 1015 17.41 -33.45 2.48
CA GLY A 1015 18.04 -34.50 3.28
C GLY A 1015 18.81 -35.55 2.47
N GLY A 1016 19.21 -35.21 1.23
CA GLY A 1016 19.94 -36.08 0.30
C GLY A 1016 21.19 -35.40 -0.26
N PRO A 1017 22.16 -36.12 -0.84
CA PRO A 1017 23.38 -35.50 -1.33
C PRO A 1017 23.13 -34.83 -2.69
N ILE A 1018 22.76 -33.55 -2.69
CA ILE A 1018 22.83 -32.70 -3.89
C ILE A 1018 23.68 -31.47 -3.55
N GLY A 1019 24.90 -31.48 -4.09
CA GLY A 1019 25.96 -30.52 -3.79
C GLY A 1019 27.29 -31.04 -4.32
N ASP A 1020 27.35 -31.23 -5.65
CA ASP A 1020 28.53 -31.32 -6.53
C ASP A 1020 27.96 -31.73 -7.90
N ILE A 1021 28.08 -30.97 -8.98
CA ILE A 1021 29.28 -30.94 -9.82
C ILE A 1021 29.20 -29.73 -10.77
N ALA A 1022 30.12 -28.78 -10.61
CA ALA A 1022 30.75 -28.10 -11.74
C ALA A 1022 32.17 -28.65 -11.90
N ALA A 1023 32.35 -29.65 -12.76
CA ALA A 1023 33.61 -29.91 -13.46
C ALA A 1023 33.41 -30.91 -14.62
N GLY A 1024 32.71 -30.47 -15.67
CA GLY A 1024 32.93 -31.00 -17.02
C GLY A 1024 31.79 -31.81 -17.63
N ALA A 1025 30.87 -31.13 -18.31
CA ALA A 1025 30.27 -31.63 -19.54
C ALA A 1025 29.91 -30.44 -20.44
N MET A 1026 30.64 -30.32 -21.54
CA MET A 1026 30.43 -29.35 -22.61
C MET A 1026 29.08 -29.56 -23.32
N LEU A 1027 28.42 -28.45 -23.63
CA LEU A 1027 27.73 -28.13 -24.89
C LEU A 1027 27.31 -29.32 -25.78
N LEU A 1028 26.02 -29.38 -26.12
CA LEU A 1028 25.59 -29.58 -27.51
C LEU A 1028 24.15 -29.09 -27.73
N SER A 1029 24.06 -27.86 -28.22
CA SER A 1029 22.92 -27.31 -28.95
C SER A 1029 22.55 -28.18 -30.14
N ALA A 1030 21.27 -28.24 -30.48
CA ALA A 1030 20.79 -28.76 -31.73
C ALA A 1030 21.46 -28.10 -32.94
N ASN A 1031 22.10 -28.88 -33.82
CA ASN A 1031 22.02 -28.70 -35.27
C ASN A 1031 22.57 -29.93 -36.02
N CYS A 1032 21.73 -30.43 -36.92
CA CYS A 1032 21.91 -31.63 -37.73
C CYS A 1032 23.25 -31.69 -38.50
N ALA A 1033 24.02 -32.75 -38.28
CA ALA A 1033 24.93 -33.29 -39.28
C ALA A 1033 24.41 -34.65 -39.75
N GLY A 1034 23.75 -34.64 -40.92
CA GLY A 1034 23.76 -35.74 -41.87
C GLY A 1034 23.46 -37.13 -41.32
N CYS A 1035 22.19 -37.51 -41.44
CA CYS A 1035 21.80 -38.89 -41.69
C CYS A 1035 22.74 -39.50 -42.76
N HIS A 1036 23.68 -40.36 -42.33
CA HIS A 1036 24.14 -41.60 -42.95
C HIS A 1036 25.47 -42.01 -42.28
N ASN A 1037 25.55 -43.24 -41.75
CA ASN A 1037 26.80 -43.83 -41.26
C ASN A 1037 27.86 -43.89 -42.39
N VAL A 1038 29.14 -43.80 -42.03
CA VAL A 1038 30.31 -43.36 -42.83
C VAL A 1038 30.61 -44.06 -44.18
N ASP A 1039 29.83 -45.02 -44.66
CA ASP A 1039 30.13 -45.78 -45.88
C ASP A 1039 28.94 -46.22 -46.76
N GLY A 1040 27.73 -45.72 -46.54
CA GLY A 1040 26.63 -45.86 -47.50
C GLY A 1040 26.34 -47.29 -48.00
N SER A 1041 25.62 -48.10 -47.23
CA SER A 1041 24.78 -49.18 -47.81
C SER A 1041 23.69 -49.68 -46.85
N GLY A 1042 22.43 -49.67 -47.32
CA GLY A 1042 21.26 -50.48 -46.88
C GLY A 1042 20.79 -50.34 -45.42
N GLY A 1043 19.59 -49.87 -45.07
CA GLY A 1043 18.28 -50.13 -45.66
C GLY A 1043 17.54 -51.24 -44.89
N LYS A 1044 16.56 -50.88 -44.04
CA LYS A 1044 15.19 -51.45 -43.96
C LYS A 1044 14.38 -50.95 -42.75
N THR A 1045 13.46 -50.03 -43.04
CA THR A 1045 12.03 -50.03 -42.66
C THR A 1045 11.60 -50.83 -41.43
N TRP A 1046 11.17 -50.16 -40.34
CA TRP A 1046 9.92 -50.40 -39.58
C TRP A 1046 9.66 -49.19 -38.65
N PRO A 1047 8.50 -48.51 -38.71
CA PRO A 1047 8.12 -47.52 -37.70
C PRO A 1047 7.58 -48.23 -36.46
N GLY A 1048 8.05 -47.86 -35.26
CA GLY A 1048 7.50 -48.36 -33.99
C GLY A 1048 7.31 -47.20 -33.01
N PRO A 1049 6.12 -47.02 -32.40
CA PRO A 1049 5.86 -45.92 -31.49
C PRO A 1049 6.34 -46.22 -30.05
N SER A 1050 6.47 -45.14 -29.28
CA SER A 1050 6.67 -45.05 -27.82
C SER A 1050 5.96 -46.16 -27.02
N ILE A 1051 6.59 -46.57 -25.91
CA ILE A 1051 6.13 -47.64 -25.00
C ILE A 1051 4.72 -47.36 -24.42
N ARG A 1052 4.26 -46.10 -24.45
CA ARG A 1052 2.92 -45.68 -24.03
C ARG A 1052 1.78 -46.24 -24.91
N ASN A 1053 2.08 -46.81 -26.08
CA ASN A 1053 1.07 -47.35 -27.01
C ASN A 1053 1.07 -48.88 -27.18
N LYS A 1054 1.59 -49.65 -26.21
CA LYS A 1054 1.52 -51.13 -26.23
C LYS A 1054 0.54 -51.69 -25.21
N THR A 1055 -0.15 -52.76 -25.58
CA THR A 1055 -1.12 -53.45 -24.70
C THR A 1055 -0.42 -54.35 -23.68
N ARG A 1056 -1.09 -54.57 -22.53
CA ARG A 1056 -0.64 -55.41 -21.40
C ARG A 1056 -0.08 -56.78 -21.83
N THR A 1057 -0.66 -57.39 -22.87
CA THR A 1057 -0.23 -58.70 -23.39
C THR A 1057 1.08 -58.64 -24.18
N MET A 1058 1.39 -57.52 -24.83
CA MET A 1058 2.64 -57.36 -25.59
C MET A 1058 3.85 -57.15 -24.67
N ILE A 1059 3.67 -56.42 -23.56
CA ILE A 1059 4.72 -56.20 -22.56
C ILE A 1059 5.04 -57.50 -21.81
N ALA A 1060 4.01 -58.24 -21.39
CA ALA A 1060 4.19 -59.55 -20.76
C ALA A 1060 4.92 -60.58 -21.66
N SER A 1061 4.74 -60.51 -22.98
CA SER A 1061 5.42 -61.41 -23.93
C SER A 1061 6.90 -61.09 -24.15
N MET A 1062 7.35 -59.86 -23.83
CA MET A 1062 8.74 -59.43 -23.96
C MET A 1062 9.59 -59.83 -22.76
N VAL A 1063 8.98 -60.03 -21.60
CA VAL A 1063 9.64 -60.50 -20.36
C VAL A 1063 9.93 -62.01 -20.40
N TYR A 1064 9.28 -62.77 -21.27
CA TYR A 1064 9.33 -64.25 -21.29
C TYR A 1064 10.12 -64.90 -22.45
N SER A 1065 10.97 -64.17 -23.20
CA SER A 1065 11.76 -64.75 -24.31
C SER A 1065 13.28 -64.54 -24.16
N PRO A 1066 14.07 -65.57 -23.76
CA PRO A 1066 15.48 -65.41 -23.42
C PRO A 1066 16.48 -65.39 -24.60
N THR A 1067 16.08 -65.22 -25.87
CA THR A 1067 16.99 -65.56 -26.99
C THR A 1067 17.34 -64.50 -28.03
N ASP A 1068 16.86 -63.24 -27.96
CA ASP A 1068 17.19 -62.25 -29.01
C ASP A 1068 17.55 -60.84 -28.48
N HIS A 1069 18.53 -60.73 -27.58
CA HIS A 1069 19.21 -59.45 -27.31
C HIS A 1069 20.75 -59.59 -27.24
N PRO A 1070 21.51 -58.94 -28.14
CA PRO A 1070 22.96 -58.83 -28.03
C PRO A 1070 23.30 -57.71 -27.02
N GLY A 1071 23.34 -58.06 -25.73
CA GLY A 1071 23.64 -57.11 -24.65
C GLY A 1071 23.85 -57.70 -23.26
N GLY A 1072 23.35 -58.91 -22.96
CA GLY A 1072 23.55 -59.55 -21.65
C GLY A 1072 22.23 -59.88 -20.94
N SER A 1073 22.28 -60.89 -20.06
CA SER A 1073 21.14 -61.48 -19.34
C SER A 1073 20.64 -60.59 -18.18
N PHE A 1074 19.33 -60.54 -17.96
CA PHE A 1074 18.71 -59.95 -16.77
C PHE A 1074 18.66 -61.01 -15.65
N ASP A 1075 19.78 -61.21 -14.96
CA ASP A 1075 19.88 -62.21 -13.88
C ASP A 1075 19.53 -61.65 -12.47
N GLN A 1076 18.70 -60.60 -12.39
CA GLN A 1076 18.33 -59.98 -11.09
C GLN A 1076 16.88 -59.48 -11.03
N PHE A 1077 15.92 -60.31 -11.44
CA PHE A 1077 14.54 -60.13 -10.98
C PHE A 1077 14.25 -61.19 -9.92
N THR A 1078 14.11 -60.75 -8.68
CA THR A 1078 13.66 -61.59 -7.58
C THR A 1078 12.17 -61.88 -7.71
N GLN A 1079 11.66 -62.80 -6.90
CA GLN A 1079 10.24 -63.13 -6.90
C GLN A 1079 9.37 -61.97 -6.40
N ASP A 1080 9.97 -61.04 -5.65
CA ASP A 1080 9.34 -59.82 -5.14
C ASP A 1080 9.28 -58.74 -6.25
N ASP A 1081 10.34 -58.58 -7.05
CA ASP A 1081 10.33 -57.65 -8.20
C ASP A 1081 9.27 -58.03 -9.26
N LEU A 1082 8.97 -59.33 -9.37
CA LEU A 1082 7.91 -59.83 -10.24
C LEU A 1082 6.51 -59.58 -9.65
N ALA A 1083 6.38 -59.62 -8.31
CA ALA A 1083 5.14 -59.35 -7.61
C ALA A 1083 4.80 -57.85 -7.61
N ASP A 1084 5.81 -56.99 -7.47
CA ASP A 1084 5.68 -55.53 -7.54
C ASP A 1084 5.28 -55.08 -8.95
N LEU A 1085 5.87 -55.68 -10.00
CA LEU A 1085 5.49 -55.41 -11.38
C LEU A 1085 4.07 -55.91 -11.70
N GLU A 1086 3.65 -57.05 -11.16
CA GLU A 1086 2.27 -57.55 -11.34
C GLU A 1086 1.24 -56.73 -10.55
N ALA A 1087 1.58 -56.22 -9.37
CA ALA A 1087 0.75 -55.33 -8.55
C ALA A 1087 0.60 -53.94 -9.19
N TYR A 1088 1.70 -53.34 -9.64
CA TYR A 1088 1.72 -52.06 -10.37
C TYR A 1088 0.89 -52.12 -11.67
N LEU A 1089 0.93 -53.25 -12.39
CA LEU A 1089 0.14 -53.47 -13.60
C LEU A 1089 -1.34 -53.84 -13.32
N ALA A 1090 -1.71 -54.14 -12.06
CA ALA A 1090 -3.07 -54.51 -11.67
C ALA A 1090 -3.90 -53.33 -11.13
N ASP A 1091 -3.28 -52.35 -10.47
CA ASP A 1091 -3.99 -51.19 -9.90
C ASP A 1091 -3.89 -49.90 -10.73
N GLY A 1092 -3.00 -49.84 -11.73
CA GLY A 1092 -2.82 -48.66 -12.57
C GLY A 1092 -1.77 -47.66 -12.08
N GLY A 1093 -1.00 -48.00 -11.04
CA GLY A 1093 0.16 -47.26 -10.56
C GLY A 1093 -0.06 -46.43 -9.29
N SER A 1094 -0.89 -46.87 -8.33
CA SER A 1094 -1.27 -46.10 -7.12
C SER A 1094 -0.61 -46.50 -5.78
N GLY A 1095 0.59 -47.09 -5.79
CA GLY A 1095 1.59 -46.87 -4.73
C GLY A 1095 1.37 -47.36 -3.29
N ALA A 1096 0.60 -48.42 -3.01
CA ALA A 1096 0.47 -48.97 -1.64
C ALA A 1096 0.96 -50.43 -1.50
N ARG A 1097 1.62 -50.74 -0.39
CA ARG A 1097 2.06 -52.10 0.01
C ARG A 1097 0.93 -52.99 0.54
N PRO A 1098 1.17 -54.32 0.71
CA PRO A 1098 0.14 -55.29 1.08
C PRO A 1098 -0.45 -55.22 2.50
N ASP A 1099 0.07 -54.35 3.37
CA ASP A 1099 -0.41 -54.17 4.76
C ASP A 1099 -1.59 -53.17 4.86
N GLY A 1100 -1.94 -52.49 3.77
CA GLY A 1100 -3.09 -51.59 3.70
C GLY A 1100 -2.84 -50.21 4.31
N ILE A 1101 -1.58 -49.90 4.64
CA ILE A 1101 -1.13 -48.57 5.08
C ILE A 1101 -0.36 -47.96 3.89
N PRO A 1102 -0.68 -46.75 3.41
CA PRO A 1102 0.08 -46.10 2.35
C PRO A 1102 1.55 -45.92 2.74
N ASP A 1103 2.50 -46.10 1.81
CA ASP A 1103 3.94 -45.97 2.10
C ASP A 1103 4.29 -44.57 2.66
N SER A 1104 3.52 -43.53 2.29
CA SER A 1104 3.63 -42.16 2.83
C SER A 1104 3.23 -42.03 4.30
N CYS A 1105 2.50 -43.01 4.85
CA CYS A 1105 2.06 -43.05 6.24
C CYS A 1105 2.96 -43.90 7.13
N GLN A 1106 4.09 -44.38 6.62
CA GLN A 1106 5.06 -45.22 7.34
C GLN A 1106 6.43 -44.53 7.48
N SER A 1107 6.55 -43.28 7.06
CA SER A 1107 7.76 -42.47 7.18
C SER A 1107 7.80 -41.73 8.51
N SER A 1108 8.91 -41.87 9.24
CA SER A 1108 9.20 -41.09 10.47
C SER A 1108 9.14 -39.59 10.18
N PRO A 1109 8.53 -38.75 11.03
CA PRO A 1109 8.27 -38.94 12.48
C PRO A 1109 7.02 -39.78 12.84
N ASP A 1110 7.17 -40.64 13.86
CA ASP A 1110 6.10 -41.44 14.51
C ASP A 1110 6.40 -41.37 16.02
N CYS A 1111 5.92 -40.30 16.64
CA CYS A 1111 6.32 -39.89 17.98
C CYS A 1111 5.74 -40.78 19.09
N ASN A 1112 4.63 -41.48 18.82
CA ASN A 1112 4.00 -42.39 19.76
C ASN A 1112 4.33 -43.88 19.49
N GLU A 1113 5.21 -44.13 18.50
CA GLU A 1113 5.74 -45.44 18.08
C GLU A 1113 4.66 -46.47 17.71
N ASN A 1114 3.51 -46.03 17.19
CA ASN A 1114 2.40 -46.95 16.89
C ASN A 1114 2.44 -47.55 15.47
N GLY A 1115 3.39 -47.13 14.64
CA GLY A 1115 3.62 -47.60 13.29
C GLY A 1115 2.87 -46.83 12.20
N ILE A 1116 2.23 -45.71 12.55
CA ILE A 1116 1.60 -44.74 11.64
C ILE A 1116 2.30 -43.41 11.86
N SER A 1117 2.77 -42.76 10.79
CA SER A 1117 3.43 -41.46 10.89
C SER A 1117 2.49 -40.38 11.43
N ASP A 1118 3.05 -39.46 12.19
CA ASP A 1118 2.36 -38.31 12.82
C ASP A 1118 1.45 -37.57 11.83
N ALA A 1119 1.96 -37.27 10.63
CA ALA A 1119 1.21 -36.59 9.57
C ALA A 1119 -0.04 -37.35 9.09
N CYS A 1120 -0.02 -38.68 9.10
CA CYS A 1120 -1.19 -39.48 8.72
C CYS A 1120 -2.17 -39.65 9.87
N GLU A 1121 -1.72 -39.58 11.13
CA GLU A 1121 -2.62 -39.52 12.28
C GLU A 1121 -3.39 -38.20 12.31
N LEU A 1122 -2.72 -37.08 12.03
CA LEU A 1122 -3.34 -35.76 11.90
C LEU A 1122 -4.25 -35.67 10.66
N GLY A 1123 -3.77 -36.14 9.50
CA GLY A 1123 -4.54 -36.14 8.26
C GLY A 1123 -5.78 -37.04 8.28
N SER A 1124 -5.81 -38.05 9.15
CA SER A 1124 -6.98 -38.93 9.35
C SER A 1124 -7.88 -38.50 10.52
N GLY A 1125 -7.45 -37.53 11.33
CA GLY A 1125 -8.14 -37.09 12.56
C GLY A 1125 -8.08 -38.11 13.71
N ALA A 1126 -7.12 -39.04 13.67
CA ALA A 1126 -6.90 -40.02 14.73
C ALA A 1126 -6.18 -39.43 15.95
N GLN A 1127 -5.42 -38.35 15.74
CA GLN A 1127 -4.83 -37.49 16.77
C GLN A 1127 -5.17 -36.02 16.46
N VAL A 1128 -5.01 -35.14 17.45
CA VAL A 1128 -5.27 -33.69 17.32
C VAL A 1128 -3.93 -32.94 17.35
N ASP A 1129 -3.84 -31.88 16.57
CA ASP A 1129 -2.77 -30.88 16.58
C ASP A 1129 -3.47 -29.52 16.71
N GLN A 1130 -3.57 -29.02 17.94
CA GLN A 1130 -4.32 -27.80 18.24
C GLN A 1130 -3.54 -26.53 17.90
N ASN A 1131 -2.20 -26.58 17.92
CA ASN A 1131 -1.35 -25.42 17.64
C ASN A 1131 -0.86 -25.35 16.18
N TRP A 1132 -1.23 -26.35 15.36
CA TRP A 1132 -0.97 -26.46 13.93
C TRP A 1132 0.52 -26.51 13.57
N ASN A 1133 1.35 -26.99 14.49
CA ASN A 1133 2.80 -27.07 14.28
C ASN A 1133 3.24 -28.37 13.56
N GLY A 1134 2.31 -29.25 13.22
CA GLY A 1134 2.55 -30.49 12.49
C GLY A 1134 2.96 -31.69 13.36
N ILE A 1135 2.92 -31.56 14.69
CA ILE A 1135 3.18 -32.64 15.66
C ILE A 1135 1.90 -32.92 16.44
N PRO A 1136 1.45 -34.19 16.57
CA PRO A 1136 0.31 -34.53 17.41
C PRO A 1136 0.47 -34.04 18.86
N ASP A 1137 -0.56 -33.44 19.44
CA ASP A 1137 -0.56 -32.91 20.82
C ASP A 1137 -0.12 -33.97 21.85
N ALA A 1138 -0.46 -35.25 21.59
CA ALA A 1138 -0.07 -36.40 22.41
C ALA A 1138 1.44 -36.66 22.46
N CYS A 1139 2.19 -36.03 21.56
CA CYS A 1139 3.63 -36.13 21.40
C CYS A 1139 4.36 -34.84 21.73
N GLU A 1140 3.62 -33.79 22.05
CA GLU A 1140 4.19 -32.57 22.57
C GLU A 1140 4.46 -32.71 24.06
N SER A 1141 5.72 -32.58 24.45
CA SER A 1141 6.05 -32.33 25.84
C SER A 1141 5.85 -30.84 26.14
N ASN A 1142 4.61 -30.38 26.20
CA ASN A 1142 4.31 -29.02 26.65
C ASN A 1142 4.60 -28.92 28.16
N ASN A 1143 5.56 -28.06 28.51
CA ASN A 1143 5.95 -27.80 29.89
C ASN A 1143 4.98 -26.87 30.63
N CYS A 1144 3.79 -26.59 30.08
CA CYS A 1144 2.85 -25.65 30.69
C CYS A 1144 1.37 -26.04 30.53
N PRO A 1145 0.88 -27.10 31.20
CA PRO A 1145 -0.51 -27.55 31.09
C PRO A 1145 -1.59 -26.56 31.54
N ALA A 1146 -1.20 -25.42 32.12
CA ALA A 1146 -2.10 -24.42 32.69
C ALA A 1146 -2.28 -23.18 31.80
N ASP A 1147 -1.61 -23.13 30.65
CA ASP A 1147 -1.86 -22.16 29.57
C ASP A 1147 -2.96 -22.74 28.68
N LEU A 1148 -4.17 -22.24 28.87
CA LEU A 1148 -5.40 -22.76 28.30
C LEU A 1148 -5.85 -21.97 27.07
N ASP A 1149 -5.32 -20.77 26.86
CA ASP A 1149 -5.58 -19.96 25.66
C ASP A 1149 -4.44 -20.01 24.63
N GLY A 1150 -3.32 -20.69 24.96
CA GLY A 1150 -2.23 -21.01 24.04
C GLY A 1150 -1.29 -19.84 23.77
N ASN A 1151 -1.29 -18.82 24.64
CA ASN A 1151 -0.49 -17.60 24.47
C ASN A 1151 0.91 -17.69 25.10
N ALA A 1152 1.28 -18.86 25.65
CA ALA A 1152 2.51 -19.15 26.38
C ALA A 1152 2.67 -18.41 27.74
N VAL A 1153 1.57 -17.91 28.32
CA VAL A 1153 1.52 -17.18 29.59
C VAL A 1153 0.31 -17.60 30.41
N VAL A 1154 0.53 -18.17 31.60
CA VAL A 1154 -0.56 -18.48 32.54
C VAL A 1154 -0.99 -17.21 33.29
N ASP A 1155 -2.15 -16.65 32.96
CA ASP A 1155 -2.65 -15.41 33.55
C ASP A 1155 -4.16 -15.39 33.88
N GLY A 1156 -4.73 -14.18 33.94
CA GLY A 1156 -6.15 -13.98 34.25
C GLY A 1156 -7.11 -14.56 33.21
N MET A 1157 -6.65 -14.74 31.98
CA MET A 1157 -7.44 -15.29 30.89
C MET A 1157 -7.61 -16.80 31.07
N ASP A 1158 -6.56 -17.53 31.41
CA ASP A 1158 -6.63 -18.97 31.73
C ASP A 1158 -7.46 -19.24 32.99
N LEU A 1159 -7.29 -18.41 34.01
CA LEU A 1159 -8.11 -18.48 35.22
C LEU A 1159 -9.60 -18.32 34.91
N SER A 1160 -9.93 -17.51 33.91
CA SER A 1160 -11.31 -17.31 33.49
C SER A 1160 -11.90 -18.58 32.87
N ILE A 1161 -11.11 -19.38 32.15
CA ILE A 1161 -11.50 -20.65 31.55
C ILE A 1161 -11.77 -21.71 32.63
N VAL A 1162 -10.90 -21.82 33.65
CA VAL A 1162 -11.12 -22.71 34.82
C VAL A 1162 -12.37 -22.32 35.61
N LEU A 1163 -12.60 -21.02 35.82
CA LEU A 1163 -13.80 -20.56 36.54
C LEU A 1163 -15.08 -20.71 35.71
N ALA A 1164 -15.00 -20.59 34.39
CA ALA A 1164 -16.13 -20.78 33.48
C ALA A 1164 -16.56 -22.26 33.38
N SER A 1165 -15.59 -23.17 33.45
CA SER A 1165 -15.80 -24.62 33.35
C SER A 1165 -16.06 -25.31 34.69
N TRP A 1166 -16.26 -24.56 35.78
CA TRP A 1166 -16.36 -25.11 37.13
C TRP A 1166 -17.42 -26.22 37.26
N SER A 1167 -17.00 -27.38 37.78
CA SER A 1167 -17.83 -28.60 37.91
C SER A 1167 -18.27 -29.23 36.58
N THR A 1168 -17.57 -28.97 35.48
CA THR A 1168 -17.79 -29.62 34.17
C THR A 1168 -16.51 -30.32 33.68
N ASP A 1169 -16.68 -31.17 32.67
CA ASP A 1169 -15.59 -31.83 31.92
C ASP A 1169 -15.39 -31.02 30.64
N GLY A 1170 -14.45 -30.09 30.67
CA GLY A 1170 -14.18 -29.11 29.62
C GLY A 1170 -12.82 -28.45 29.85
N ASP A 1171 -12.49 -27.45 29.05
CA ASP A 1171 -11.12 -26.91 28.93
C ASP A 1171 -10.49 -26.38 30.24
N GLY A 1172 -11.27 -26.25 31.32
CA GLY A 1172 -10.77 -25.92 32.66
C GLY A 1172 -10.29 -27.11 33.50
N ASP A 1173 -10.45 -28.37 33.07
CA ASP A 1173 -9.95 -29.56 33.77
C ASP A 1173 -8.50 -29.87 33.39
N ILE A 1174 -7.58 -29.13 34.00
CA ILE A 1174 -6.14 -29.17 33.73
C ILE A 1174 -5.52 -30.51 34.11
N ASN A 1175 -6.04 -31.15 35.16
CA ASN A 1175 -5.48 -32.41 35.65
C ASN A 1175 -6.10 -33.65 34.99
N GLY A 1176 -7.16 -33.48 34.20
CA GLY A 1176 -7.81 -34.51 33.40
C GLY A 1176 -8.54 -35.57 34.24
N ASP A 1177 -9.05 -35.22 35.42
CA ASP A 1177 -9.81 -36.15 36.28
C ASP A 1177 -11.33 -36.20 35.96
N GLY A 1178 -11.75 -35.44 34.96
CA GLY A 1178 -13.11 -35.30 34.45
C GLY A 1178 -13.94 -34.26 35.19
N THR A 1179 -13.35 -33.42 36.05
CA THR A 1179 -14.08 -32.36 36.78
C THR A 1179 -13.22 -31.14 37.07
N THR A 1180 -13.55 -29.97 36.52
CA THR A 1180 -12.90 -28.70 36.91
C THR A 1180 -13.25 -28.31 38.36
N ASP A 1181 -12.27 -28.32 39.26
CA ASP A 1181 -12.48 -27.99 40.66
C ASP A 1181 -11.32 -27.19 41.33
N GLY A 1182 -11.28 -27.20 42.66
CA GLY A 1182 -10.27 -26.47 43.43
C GLY A 1182 -8.83 -26.94 43.20
N ILE A 1183 -8.63 -28.12 42.62
CA ILE A 1183 -7.31 -28.66 42.29
C ILE A 1183 -6.79 -28.01 41.01
N ASP A 1184 -7.62 -27.83 39.99
CA ASP A 1184 -7.26 -27.14 38.74
C ASP A 1184 -6.99 -25.65 38.97
N LEU A 1185 -7.84 -25.02 39.80
CA LEU A 1185 -7.61 -23.64 40.24
C LEU A 1185 -6.26 -23.48 40.97
N ALA A 1186 -5.86 -24.49 41.74
CA ALA A 1186 -4.57 -24.46 42.42
C ALA A 1186 -3.40 -24.67 41.45
N GLN A 1187 -3.61 -25.35 40.31
CA GLN A 1187 -2.60 -25.51 39.26
C GLN A 1187 -2.37 -24.20 38.52
N ILE A 1188 -3.43 -23.51 38.05
CA ILE A 1188 -3.30 -22.18 37.43
C ILE A 1188 -2.59 -21.18 38.35
N LEU A 1189 -3.04 -21.09 39.61
CA LEU A 1189 -2.41 -20.16 40.56
C LEU A 1189 -0.98 -20.58 40.95
N GLY A 1190 -0.61 -21.84 40.73
CA GLY A 1190 0.71 -22.38 41.01
C GLY A 1190 1.73 -22.19 39.89
N THR A 1191 1.27 -21.96 38.66
CA THR A 1191 2.09 -21.79 37.45
C THR A 1191 1.97 -20.42 36.81
N TRP A 1192 1.39 -19.45 37.53
CA TRP A 1192 1.14 -18.07 37.06
C TRP A 1192 2.41 -17.39 36.51
N GLY A 1193 2.34 -16.92 35.26
CA GLY A 1193 3.44 -16.28 34.53
C GLY A 1193 3.79 -16.98 33.22
N VAL A 1194 4.86 -16.50 32.57
CA VAL A 1194 5.32 -17.00 31.27
C VAL A 1194 5.81 -18.44 31.41
N CYS A 1195 5.34 -19.30 30.50
CA CYS A 1195 5.75 -20.69 30.40
C CYS A 1195 7.23 -20.78 29.99
N ALA A 1196 8.08 -21.41 30.80
CA ALA A 1196 9.50 -21.58 30.46
C ALA A 1196 9.67 -22.62 29.34
N PRO A 1197 10.60 -22.40 28.39
CA PRO A 1197 10.81 -23.28 27.24
C PRO A 1197 11.23 -24.71 27.60
#